data_AF-N1RYB4-F1
#
_entry.id   AF-N1RYB4-F1
#
_cell.length_a   1.000
_cell.length_b   1.000
_cell.length_c   1.000
_cell.angle_alpha   90.00
_cell.angle_beta   90.00
_cell.angle_gamma   90.00
#
_symmetry.space_group_name_H-M   'P 1'
#
loop_
_entity.id
_entity.type
_entity.pdbx_description
1 polymer ?
#
loop_
_entity_poly.entity_id
_entity_poly.type
_entity_poly.pdbx_seq_one_letter_code
_entity_poly.pdbx_strand_id
1 'polypeptide(L)'
;MLQKRSLLRALAADEHNQTSFLQNDFQGGKGPGPRVVLNGHVDVFPVVDGRLHGRGVVDMKSGTASLIIAYAFLYERRHLLSGSVALCAVADEETGGKWGTKYLIEQDKHRWGGDLMLCAEPGGLETIRFAEKGSLRLTCTIKTKGTLGPCLHLSEGAIRTASAFIYEIIKSVESLPVDLPDEMERRLEKPEVKRAIDQAMGPGTITIIARPTVNVGTIKGGLKVNMIPETCMFELDIRMPVGIREDTVLELIDTIIPQYEPASSTIKKQAAASNPFNYSVIDHYIVSHLKDNAKSLRPGADAPVPIPSMGGSDCKHYRVYLLASQGVLPSIALNFTIMPEKKILALGSGMVAKPCVDYLLRDKKNVLTIACRTLSSTQNVAAERSSAKAAALDVASPELGHHVAEHDLVISLVPFVHHAAIVQSAIKGNTNVITTSYDSPTPEVSDNPLRFKQISATFLQDGNLIEVSNKDLMNKAVLYHVLDGYSFLAYPNRDSVPYRSKAWLNEGLKWSHIQQQLTGAASATEVDLLAKIDEVCSFRSPEERSKILVGLKWMGLFSDEVAAVRDSPLGTLRSTGQDMQLPGRTSALELFGEPGGYSAMAKSVGLTCGIAIQLLLDDEPASNKPGVIAPYSREICDPIRVRAEAEGIKLVEHTL
;
A
#
# COMPACT_ATOMS: atom_id res chain seq x y z
N MET A 1 40.02 -5.97 9.43
CA MET A 1 39.17 -6.08 10.64
C MET A 1 39.85 -5.56 11.92
N LEU A 2 41.15 -5.81 12.14
CA LEU A 2 41.86 -5.38 13.36
C LEU A 2 41.91 -3.84 13.57
N GLN A 3 42.05 -3.03 12.50
CA GLN A 3 42.04 -1.56 12.61
C GLN A 3 40.65 -0.97 12.91
N LYS A 4 39.56 -1.53 12.37
CA LYS A 4 38.17 -1.12 12.70
C LYS A 4 37.83 -1.31 14.18
N ARG A 5 38.40 -2.32 14.84
CA ARG A 5 38.25 -2.55 16.29
C ARG A 5 38.95 -1.49 17.14
N SER A 6 39.99 -0.83 16.62
CA SER A 6 40.71 0.22 17.35
C SER A 6 39.92 1.54 17.42
N LEU A 7 39.23 1.92 16.34
CA LEU A 7 38.40 3.12 16.31
C LEU A 7 37.15 2.96 17.22
N LEU A 8 36.49 1.80 17.17
CA LEU A 8 35.37 1.51 18.08
C LEU A 8 35.78 1.51 19.56
N ARG A 9 37.02 1.10 19.87
CA ARG A 9 37.58 1.22 21.23
C ARG A 9 37.91 2.66 21.61
N ALA A 10 38.42 3.46 20.68
CA ALA A 10 38.69 4.88 20.92
C ALA A 10 37.39 5.69 21.14
N LEU A 11 36.32 5.34 20.43
CA LEU A 11 34.98 5.91 20.60
C LEU A 11 34.32 5.51 21.93
N ALA A 12 34.73 4.39 22.54
CA ALA A 12 34.22 3.90 23.81
C ALA A 12 35.07 4.32 25.03
N ALA A 13 36.25 4.93 24.82
CA ALA A 13 37.23 5.21 25.86
C ALA A 13 37.14 6.64 26.45
N ASP A 14 36.15 7.44 26.05
CA ASP A 14 35.94 8.77 26.61
C ASP A 14 35.16 8.67 27.94
N GLU A 15 35.83 8.17 28.99
CA GLU A 15 35.27 7.95 30.33
C GLU A 15 34.91 9.24 31.08
N HIS A 16 35.09 10.42 30.47
CA HIS A 16 34.92 11.72 31.15
C HIS A 16 33.62 12.47 30.83
N ASN A 17 32.71 11.91 30.02
CA ASN A 17 31.38 12.49 29.82
C ASN A 17 30.30 11.47 30.15
N GLN A 18 29.68 11.59 31.34
CA GLN A 18 28.45 10.91 31.74
C GLN A 18 27.21 11.43 30.98
N THR A 19 27.36 11.67 29.68
CA THR A 19 26.29 12.11 28.80
C THR A 19 26.19 11.13 27.64
N SER A 20 24.98 10.62 27.39
CA SER A 20 24.61 9.57 26.43
C SER A 20 24.83 9.95 24.96
N PHE A 21 26.02 10.44 24.60
CA PHE A 21 26.33 10.98 23.30
C PHE A 21 27.62 10.36 22.74
N LEU A 22 27.60 10.03 21.45
CA LEU A 22 28.82 9.77 20.69
C LEU A 22 29.20 11.06 19.96
N GLN A 23 30.30 11.70 20.37
CA GLN A 23 30.75 12.95 19.79
C GLN A 23 32.22 12.85 19.39
N ASN A 24 32.55 13.28 18.19
CA ASN A 24 33.95 13.34 17.74
C ASN A 24 34.08 14.35 16.59
N ASP A 25 35.25 14.96 16.43
CA ASP A 25 35.52 15.81 15.28
C ASP A 25 37.01 15.77 14.87
N PHE A 26 37.28 16.13 13.61
CA PHE A 26 38.66 16.23 13.12
C PHE A 26 38.83 17.35 12.08
N GLN A 27 40.08 17.84 11.97
CA GLN A 27 40.53 18.75 10.93
C GLN A 27 41.24 17.99 9.79
N GLY A 28 40.98 18.38 8.55
CA GLY A 28 41.66 17.90 7.36
C GLY A 28 43.09 18.43 7.22
N GLY A 29 43.97 17.65 6.59
CA GLY A 29 45.40 17.95 6.46
C GLY A 29 45.77 18.94 5.36
N LYS A 30 44.83 19.32 4.47
CA LYS A 30 45.08 20.27 3.37
C LYS A 30 44.73 21.73 3.70
N GLY A 31 44.47 22.03 4.97
CA GLY A 31 44.19 23.39 5.44
C GLY A 31 42.70 23.71 5.57
N PRO A 32 42.32 25.01 5.56
CA PRO A 32 40.97 25.45 5.84
C PRO A 32 39.99 25.03 4.73
N GLY A 33 38.72 24.96 5.07
CA GLY A 33 37.63 24.50 4.21
C GLY A 33 36.34 24.36 5.02
N PRO A 34 35.26 23.84 4.41
CA PRO A 34 33.96 23.75 5.07
C PRO A 34 33.98 22.81 6.27
N ARG A 35 33.17 23.11 7.29
CA ARG A 35 32.87 22.24 8.41
C ARG A 35 31.60 21.43 8.13
N VAL A 36 31.74 20.11 8.00
CA VAL A 36 30.61 19.20 7.76
C VAL A 36 30.21 18.50 9.06
N VAL A 37 28.94 18.60 9.45
CA VAL A 37 28.39 17.90 10.60
C VAL A 37 27.60 16.68 10.14
N LEU A 38 27.94 15.52 10.68
CA LEU A 38 27.21 14.27 10.54
C LEU A 38 26.40 14.07 11.81
N ASN A 39 25.09 14.33 11.75
CA ASN A 39 24.22 14.30 12.92
C ASN A 39 23.26 13.11 12.84
N GLY A 40 23.20 12.32 13.90
CA GLY A 40 22.15 11.32 14.09
C GLY A 40 21.74 11.19 15.55
N HIS A 41 20.77 10.32 15.82
CA HIS A 41 20.29 10.05 17.17
C HIS A 41 20.30 8.56 17.53
N VAL A 42 20.31 8.25 18.84
CA VAL A 42 20.47 6.91 19.42
C VAL A 42 19.43 6.57 20.49
N ASP A 43 18.24 7.17 20.42
CA ASP A 43 17.18 6.92 21.40
C ASP A 43 16.82 5.41 21.50
N VAL A 44 16.83 4.88 22.74
CA VAL A 44 16.96 3.43 23.02
C VAL A 44 15.61 2.70 23.00
N PHE A 45 15.60 1.52 22.37
CA PHE A 45 14.50 0.54 22.40
C PHE A 45 15.07 -0.88 22.59
N PRO A 46 14.34 -1.82 23.23
CA PRO A 46 14.86 -3.12 23.64
C PRO A 46 15.22 -4.05 22.46
N VAL A 47 16.27 -4.85 22.63
CA VAL A 47 16.66 -5.95 21.74
C VAL A 47 16.04 -7.24 22.27
N VAL A 48 15.36 -8.03 21.43
CA VAL A 48 14.73 -9.31 21.81
C VAL A 48 15.17 -10.39 20.82
N ASP A 49 15.72 -11.50 21.33
CA ASP A 49 16.11 -12.68 20.54
C ASP A 49 17.05 -12.42 19.35
N GLY A 50 18.03 -11.52 19.54
CA GLY A 50 19.03 -11.19 18.50
C GLY A 50 18.46 -10.40 17.31
N ARG A 51 17.20 -9.96 17.40
CA ARG A 51 16.55 -9.08 16.44
C ARG A 51 16.14 -7.77 17.14
N LEU A 52 16.19 -6.68 16.38
CA LEU A 52 15.70 -5.38 16.84
C LEU A 52 14.20 -5.28 16.51
N HIS A 53 13.37 -5.17 17.53
CA HIS A 53 11.91 -5.05 17.38
C HIS A 53 11.43 -3.74 18.02
N GLY A 54 10.47 -3.07 17.37
CA GLY A 54 9.79 -1.89 17.91
C GLY A 54 9.83 -0.66 16.99
N ARG A 55 8.98 0.33 17.33
CA ARG A 55 9.03 1.68 16.77
C ARG A 55 10.40 2.31 17.12
N GLY A 56 11.05 2.97 16.17
CA GLY A 56 12.39 3.55 16.37
C GLY A 56 13.57 2.57 16.15
N VAL A 57 13.33 1.38 15.55
CA VAL A 57 14.42 0.51 15.09
C VAL A 57 15.08 1.05 13.82
N VAL A 58 14.28 1.62 12.91
CA VAL A 58 14.76 2.25 11.67
C VAL A 58 15.19 3.71 11.94
N ASP A 59 14.32 4.45 12.62
CA ASP A 59 14.52 5.85 13.03
C ASP A 59 15.29 5.91 14.36
N MET A 60 16.58 6.25 14.42
CA MET A 60 17.49 6.58 13.30
C MET A 60 18.73 5.66 13.29
N LYS A 61 18.63 4.43 13.81
CA LYS A 61 19.79 3.55 14.03
C LYS A 61 20.59 3.23 12.77
N SER A 62 19.90 2.90 11.66
CA SER A 62 20.57 2.58 10.38
C SER A 62 21.25 3.80 9.76
N GLY A 63 20.60 4.96 9.86
CA GLY A 63 21.15 6.23 9.41
C GLY A 63 22.38 6.63 10.22
N THR A 64 22.26 6.62 11.55
CA THR A 64 23.35 6.90 12.49
C THR A 64 24.53 5.96 12.26
N ALA A 65 24.31 4.66 12.08
CA ALA A 65 25.37 3.71 11.75
C ALA A 65 26.08 4.05 10.44
N SER A 66 25.33 4.48 9.41
CA SER A 66 25.89 4.90 8.12
C SER A 66 26.77 6.14 8.26
N LEU A 67 26.33 7.13 9.05
CA LEU A 67 27.10 8.34 9.35
C LEU A 67 28.39 8.02 10.11
N ILE A 68 28.34 7.11 11.09
CA ILE A 68 29.53 6.65 11.83
C ILE A 68 30.53 5.97 10.88
N ILE A 69 30.06 5.13 9.95
CA ILE A 69 30.92 4.48 8.96
C ILE A 69 31.55 5.51 8.02
N ALA A 70 30.77 6.50 7.55
CA ALA A 70 31.26 7.59 6.71
C ALA A 70 32.33 8.41 7.46
N TYR A 71 32.07 8.77 8.72
CA TYR A 71 33.03 9.48 9.57
C TYR A 71 34.34 8.71 9.69
N ALA A 72 34.28 7.40 10.01
CA ALA A 72 35.45 6.55 10.12
C ALA A 72 36.28 6.52 8.82
N PHE A 73 35.60 6.39 7.68
CA PHE A 73 36.25 6.35 6.36
C PHE A 73 36.94 7.68 6.02
N LEU A 74 36.28 8.81 6.34
CA LEU A 74 36.83 10.16 6.15
C LEU A 74 38.00 10.43 7.11
N TYR A 75 37.92 10.00 8.36
CA TYR A 75 38.97 10.18 9.35
C TYR A 75 40.29 9.51 8.93
N GLU A 76 40.25 8.28 8.40
CA GLU A 76 41.43 7.60 7.85
C GLU A 76 42.08 8.38 6.71
N ARG A 77 41.28 9.14 5.96
CA ARG A 77 41.69 9.92 4.78
C ARG A 77 41.80 11.42 5.06
N ARG A 78 41.73 11.85 6.32
CA ARG A 78 41.68 13.27 6.68
C ARG A 78 42.85 14.10 6.14
N HIS A 79 44.02 13.49 5.96
CA HIS A 79 45.19 14.11 5.35
C HIS A 79 44.96 14.55 3.89
N LEU A 80 43.96 13.99 3.20
CA LEU A 80 43.57 14.34 1.83
C LEU A 80 42.51 15.44 1.76
N LEU A 81 41.92 15.82 2.89
CA LEU A 81 40.76 16.71 2.98
C LEU A 81 41.18 18.13 3.40
N SER A 82 40.47 19.13 2.88
CA SER A 82 40.43 20.49 3.41
C SER A 82 39.18 20.66 4.28
N GLY A 83 39.23 21.53 5.29
CA GLY A 83 38.09 21.75 6.20
C GLY A 83 38.03 20.75 7.35
N SER A 84 36.85 20.56 7.94
CA SER A 84 36.66 19.72 9.13
C SER A 84 35.37 18.92 9.10
N VAL A 85 35.32 17.83 9.88
CA VAL A 85 34.13 17.00 10.01
C VAL A 85 33.83 16.77 11.48
N ALA A 86 32.58 16.96 11.89
CA ALA A 86 32.05 16.59 13.20
C ALA A 86 31.05 15.44 13.06
N LEU A 87 31.03 14.55 14.05
CA LEU A 87 30.06 13.48 14.21
C LEU A 87 29.36 13.68 15.56
N CYS A 88 28.03 13.78 15.52
CA CYS A 88 27.18 13.90 16.69
C CYS A 88 26.11 12.81 16.63
N ALA A 89 26.17 11.81 17.51
CA ALA A 89 25.08 10.89 17.76
C ALA A 89 24.46 11.21 19.13
N VAL A 90 23.28 11.83 19.12
CA VAL A 90 22.65 12.39 20.31
C VAL A 90 21.53 11.50 20.87
N ALA A 91 21.19 11.67 22.14
CA ALA A 91 19.92 11.23 22.70
C ALA A 91 18.94 12.42 22.75
N ASP A 92 17.65 12.16 23.00
CA ASP A 92 16.57 13.14 23.20
C ASP A 92 15.97 13.74 21.92
N GLU A 93 16.25 13.21 20.71
CA GLU A 93 15.67 13.77 19.45
C GLU A 93 14.14 13.66 19.47
N GLU A 94 13.63 12.47 19.81
CA GLU A 94 12.21 12.13 19.83
C GLU A 94 11.38 12.98 20.83
N THR A 95 12.07 13.63 21.76
CA THR A 95 11.50 14.52 22.78
C THR A 95 11.80 16.00 22.54
N GLY A 96 12.37 16.33 21.36
CA GLY A 96 12.57 17.69 20.88
C GLY A 96 14.04 18.13 20.75
N GLY A 97 14.99 17.30 21.16
CA GLY A 97 16.43 17.52 21.04
C GLY A 97 16.97 18.62 21.97
N LYS A 98 16.24 18.96 23.05
CA LYS A 98 16.62 20.03 23.99
C LYS A 98 17.95 19.71 24.68
N TRP A 99 18.08 18.48 25.14
CA TRP A 99 19.29 18.00 25.83
C TRP A 99 20.27 17.31 24.88
N GLY A 100 19.83 16.98 23.67
CA GLY A 100 20.67 16.45 22.59
C GLY A 100 21.32 17.53 21.74
N THR A 101 20.98 17.57 20.45
CA THR A 101 21.60 18.45 19.46
C THR A 101 21.58 19.92 19.85
N LYS A 102 20.47 20.44 20.39
CA LYS A 102 20.38 21.86 20.78
C LYS A 102 21.42 22.20 21.83
N TYR A 103 21.52 21.38 22.87
CA TYR A 103 22.48 21.56 23.95
C TYR A 103 23.91 21.58 23.41
N LEU A 104 24.28 20.65 22.53
CA LEU A 104 25.64 20.61 21.95
C LEU A 104 25.98 21.89 21.20
N ILE A 105 25.09 22.36 20.33
CA ILE A 105 25.32 23.60 19.56
C ILE A 105 25.44 24.82 20.48
N GLU A 106 24.65 24.88 21.56
CA GLU A 106 24.72 25.97 22.54
C GLU A 106 26.01 25.96 23.37
N GLN A 107 26.58 24.78 23.66
CA GLN A 107 27.85 24.67 24.40
C GLN A 107 29.04 25.16 23.58
N ASP A 108 29.12 24.78 22.30
CA ASP A 108 30.18 25.24 21.40
C ASP A 108 29.67 25.26 19.96
N LYS A 109 29.17 26.43 19.53
CA LYS A 109 28.64 26.63 18.19
C LYS A 109 29.70 26.44 17.10
N HIS A 110 30.95 26.76 17.36
CA HIS A 110 32.01 26.63 16.36
C HIS A 110 32.37 25.16 16.14
N ARG A 111 32.38 24.37 17.21
CA ARG A 111 32.66 22.93 17.15
C ARG A 111 31.45 22.12 16.72
N TRP A 112 30.26 22.38 17.23
CA TRP A 112 29.10 21.52 16.95
C TRP A 112 28.18 22.07 15.87
N GLY A 113 28.38 23.31 15.43
CA GLY A 113 27.84 23.82 14.18
C GLY A 113 28.71 23.46 12.96
N GLY A 114 28.30 23.89 11.77
CA GLY A 114 29.11 23.76 10.56
C GLY A 114 28.44 24.28 9.29
N ASP A 115 29.24 24.45 8.24
CA ASP A 115 28.82 24.92 6.91
C ASP A 115 27.97 23.90 6.14
N LEU A 116 27.83 22.67 6.62
CA LEU A 116 26.96 21.67 6.02
C LEU A 116 26.56 20.68 7.11
N MET A 117 25.31 20.22 7.09
CA MET A 117 24.88 19.16 8.01
C MET A 117 24.13 18.06 7.25
N LEU A 118 24.52 16.80 7.49
CA LEU A 118 23.86 15.61 6.98
C LEU A 118 23.17 14.89 8.14
N CYS A 119 21.87 14.62 7.97
CA CYS A 119 21.02 13.96 8.96
C CYS A 119 20.31 12.79 8.29
N ALA A 120 20.77 11.56 8.52
CA ALA A 120 20.29 10.33 7.88
C ALA A 120 18.90 9.82 8.37
N GLU A 121 17.89 10.70 8.41
CA GLU A 121 16.50 10.37 8.76
C GLU A 121 15.87 9.37 7.79
N PRO A 122 14.89 8.56 8.21
CA PRO A 122 14.31 7.56 7.33
C PRO A 122 13.44 8.20 6.23
N GLY A 123 14.04 8.42 5.05
CA GLY A 123 13.38 9.03 3.87
C GLY A 123 13.23 8.16 2.61
N GLY A 124 13.62 6.89 2.65
CA GLY A 124 13.73 6.04 1.46
C GLY A 124 14.94 6.38 0.58
N LEU A 125 15.22 5.52 -0.41
CA LEU A 125 16.35 5.69 -1.33
C LEU A 125 16.07 6.66 -2.48
N GLU A 126 14.78 6.93 -2.77
CA GLU A 126 14.35 7.73 -3.92
C GLU A 126 14.20 9.22 -3.60
N THR A 127 14.50 9.65 -2.37
CA THR A 127 14.24 11.04 -1.97
C THR A 127 15.39 11.67 -1.19
N ILE A 128 15.44 13.00 -1.25
CA ILE A 128 16.33 13.84 -0.43
C ILE A 128 15.44 14.84 0.30
N ARG A 129 15.45 14.84 1.63
CA ARG A 129 14.65 15.78 2.43
C ARG A 129 15.39 17.09 2.62
N PHE A 130 14.82 18.18 2.09
CA PHE A 130 15.42 19.53 2.19
C PHE A 130 14.54 20.51 2.99
N ALA A 131 13.33 20.12 3.37
CA ALA A 131 12.38 20.93 4.11
C ALA A 131 11.46 20.08 4.97
N GLU A 132 10.94 20.66 6.04
CA GLU A 132 10.12 20.00 7.05
C GLU A 132 9.00 20.94 7.50
N LYS A 133 7.79 20.39 7.65
CA LYS A 133 6.71 21.09 8.34
C LYS A 133 7.06 21.29 9.81
N GLY A 134 6.70 22.46 10.33
CA GLY A 134 6.72 22.72 11.77
C GLY A 134 5.65 21.89 12.49
N SER A 135 5.84 21.70 13.78
CA SER A 135 4.85 21.12 14.68
C SER A 135 4.44 22.15 15.73
N LEU A 136 3.16 22.30 15.99
CA LEU A 136 2.65 23.05 17.14
C LEU A 136 1.72 22.13 17.90
N ARG A 137 2.14 21.73 19.10
CA ARG A 137 1.35 20.87 19.98
C ARG A 137 0.73 21.69 21.10
N LEU A 138 -0.59 21.61 21.22
CA LEU A 138 -1.38 22.36 22.19
C LEU A 138 -2.20 21.40 23.04
N THR A 139 -2.20 21.62 24.35
CA THR A 139 -3.19 21.03 25.26
C THR A 139 -4.24 22.09 25.56
N CYS A 140 -5.47 21.82 25.16
CA CYS A 140 -6.61 22.72 25.35
C CYS A 140 -7.53 22.16 26.43
N THR A 141 -8.04 23.01 27.31
CA THR A 141 -9.02 22.65 28.34
C THR A 141 -10.18 23.62 28.28
N ILE A 142 -11.38 23.09 28.06
CA ILE A 142 -12.65 23.81 28.11
C ILE A 142 -13.33 23.48 29.42
N LYS A 143 -13.78 24.52 30.14
CA LYS A 143 -14.59 24.39 31.34
C LYS A 143 -15.89 25.18 31.21
N THR A 144 -16.97 24.52 31.60
CA THR A 144 -18.34 25.07 31.65
C THR A 144 -18.95 24.72 33.00
N LYS A 145 -20.11 25.28 33.35
CA LYS A 145 -20.85 24.84 34.53
C LYS A 145 -21.32 23.38 34.38
N GLY A 146 -20.94 22.50 35.30
CA GLY A 146 -21.45 21.13 35.39
C GLY A 146 -22.79 21.05 36.12
N THR A 147 -23.68 20.14 35.70
CA THR A 147 -24.99 19.92 36.34
C THR A 147 -25.58 18.56 35.95
N LEU A 148 -26.84 18.28 36.29
CA LEU A 148 -27.58 17.10 35.85
C LEU A 148 -27.86 17.17 34.34
N GLY A 149 -27.75 16.03 33.65
CA GLY A 149 -27.91 15.89 32.19
C GLY A 149 -29.12 16.62 31.60
N PRO A 150 -30.32 16.58 32.21
CA PRO A 150 -31.50 17.28 31.68
C PRO A 150 -31.45 18.82 31.75
N CYS A 151 -30.53 19.40 32.53
CA CYS A 151 -30.49 20.85 32.78
C CYS A 151 -29.66 21.62 31.73
N LEU A 152 -29.82 21.30 30.44
CA LEU A 152 -29.05 21.92 29.34
C LEU A 152 -29.30 23.44 29.20
N HIS A 153 -30.44 23.94 29.67
CA HIS A 153 -30.72 25.38 29.72
C HIS A 153 -29.78 26.17 30.66
N LEU A 154 -29.05 25.49 31.56
CA LEU A 154 -28.10 26.11 32.48
C LEU A 154 -26.65 26.07 31.97
N SER A 155 -26.36 25.18 31.02
CA SER A 155 -25.02 24.96 30.45
C SER A 155 -25.10 24.00 29.27
N GLU A 156 -24.43 24.33 28.17
CA GLU A 156 -24.30 23.41 27.03
C GLU A 156 -23.35 22.25 27.29
N GLY A 157 -22.48 22.37 28.31
CA GLY A 157 -21.51 21.37 28.73
C GLY A 157 -20.19 21.40 27.96
N ALA A 158 -19.10 21.06 28.66
CA ALA A 158 -17.75 21.25 28.16
C ALA A 158 -17.42 20.39 26.94
N ILE A 159 -18.00 19.18 26.82
CA ILE A 159 -17.78 18.33 25.64
C ILE A 159 -18.40 18.97 24.40
N ARG A 160 -19.64 19.45 24.47
CA ARG A 160 -20.33 20.05 23.31
C ARG A 160 -19.62 21.32 22.86
N THR A 161 -19.25 22.18 23.81
CA THR A 161 -18.46 23.39 23.52
C THR A 161 -17.09 23.04 22.93
N ALA A 162 -16.37 22.05 23.49
CA ALA A 162 -15.09 21.60 22.95
C ALA A 162 -15.22 21.06 21.52
N SER A 163 -16.25 20.26 21.21
CA SER A 163 -16.47 19.75 19.85
C SER A 163 -16.66 20.88 18.83
N ALA A 164 -17.45 21.90 19.17
CA ALA A 164 -17.65 23.05 18.30
C ALA A 164 -16.38 23.90 18.15
N PHE A 165 -15.63 24.09 19.24
CA PHE A 165 -14.35 24.82 19.22
C PHE A 165 -13.28 24.10 18.41
N ILE A 166 -13.17 22.77 18.55
CA ILE A 166 -12.28 21.92 17.74
C ILE A 166 -12.61 22.07 16.26
N TYR A 167 -13.89 22.00 15.89
CA TYR A 167 -14.31 22.14 14.50
C TYR A 167 -13.90 23.49 13.91
N GLU A 168 -14.10 24.59 14.64
CA GLU A 168 -13.74 25.92 14.16
C GLU A 168 -12.22 26.12 14.08
N ILE A 169 -11.44 25.55 15.02
CA ILE A 169 -9.97 25.54 14.93
C ILE A 169 -9.51 24.80 13.67
N ILE A 170 -9.99 23.57 13.43
CA ILE A 170 -9.60 22.78 12.26
C ILE A 170 -9.89 23.58 10.98
N LYS A 171 -11.13 24.04 10.83
CA LYS A 171 -11.58 24.80 9.66
C LYS A 171 -10.77 26.08 9.46
N SER A 172 -10.52 26.84 10.52
CA SER A 172 -9.81 28.13 10.43
C SER A 172 -8.32 27.93 10.16
N VAL A 173 -7.67 26.99 10.85
CA VAL A 173 -6.23 26.73 10.68
C VAL A 173 -5.96 26.14 9.30
N GLU A 174 -6.75 25.18 8.83
CA GLU A 174 -6.55 24.53 7.52
C GLU A 174 -6.89 25.45 6.33
N SER A 175 -7.57 26.56 6.57
CA SER A 175 -7.86 27.60 5.57
C SER A 175 -6.89 28.78 5.57
N LEU A 176 -5.88 28.78 6.46
CA LEU A 176 -4.88 29.84 6.48
C LEU A 176 -4.13 29.93 5.14
N PRO A 177 -3.96 31.16 4.60
CA PRO A 177 -3.16 31.37 3.41
C PRO A 177 -1.69 31.05 3.71
N VAL A 178 -1.05 30.31 2.81
CA VAL A 178 0.35 29.88 2.98
C VAL A 178 1.25 30.68 2.04
N ASP A 179 2.22 31.39 2.63
CA ASP A 179 3.26 32.13 1.91
C ASP A 179 4.47 31.21 1.63
N LEU A 180 4.39 30.42 0.56
CA LEU A 180 5.46 29.52 0.14
C LEU A 180 6.52 30.26 -0.67
N PRO A 181 7.83 30.01 -0.42
CA PRO A 181 8.88 30.53 -1.30
C PRO A 181 8.68 30.08 -2.76
N ASP A 182 8.83 30.98 -3.73
CA ASP A 182 8.56 30.69 -5.15
C ASP A 182 9.31 29.45 -5.69
N GLU A 183 10.54 29.22 -5.22
CA GLU A 183 11.34 28.04 -5.61
C GLU A 183 10.66 26.74 -5.16
N MET A 184 10.09 26.73 -3.96
CA MET A 184 9.38 25.59 -3.42
C MET A 184 8.06 25.37 -4.15
N GLU A 185 7.32 26.44 -4.44
CA GLU A 185 6.07 26.38 -5.19
C GLU A 185 6.30 25.78 -6.59
N ARG A 186 7.20 26.36 -7.39
CA ARG A 186 7.57 25.84 -8.72
C ARG A 186 8.03 24.39 -8.69
N ARG A 187 8.68 23.97 -7.60
CA ARG A 187 9.16 22.59 -7.47
C ARG A 187 8.04 21.62 -7.15
N LEU A 188 7.11 22.00 -6.28
CA LEU A 188 5.93 21.19 -5.94
C LEU A 188 5.00 20.97 -7.13
N GLU A 189 5.07 21.82 -8.15
CA GLU A 189 4.32 21.63 -9.41
C GLU A 189 4.84 20.48 -10.28
N LYS A 190 6.13 20.12 -10.14
CA LYS A 190 6.81 19.14 -11.00
C LYS A 190 6.24 17.72 -10.82
N PRO A 191 5.85 17.00 -11.90
CA PRO A 191 5.24 15.68 -11.80
C PRO A 191 6.08 14.64 -11.04
N GLU A 192 7.40 14.65 -11.23
CA GLU A 192 8.33 13.75 -10.55
C GLU A 192 8.42 14.01 -9.04
N VAL A 193 8.28 15.28 -8.62
CA VAL A 193 8.25 15.67 -7.20
C VAL A 193 6.95 15.22 -6.56
N LYS A 194 5.81 15.44 -7.24
CA LYS A 194 4.49 14.98 -6.79
C LYS A 194 4.47 13.47 -6.56
N ARG A 195 4.95 12.69 -7.54
CA ARG A 195 5.05 11.23 -7.44
C ARG A 195 5.97 10.80 -6.30
N ALA A 196 7.13 11.43 -6.17
CA ALA A 196 8.09 11.08 -5.12
C ALA A 196 7.53 11.35 -3.71
N ILE A 197 6.78 12.45 -3.53
CA ILE A 197 6.11 12.78 -2.26
C ILE A 197 5.10 11.70 -1.88
N ASP A 198 4.18 11.36 -2.77
CA ASP A 198 3.15 10.36 -2.48
C ASP A 198 3.72 8.96 -2.31
N GLN A 199 4.74 8.59 -3.09
CA GLN A 199 5.41 7.30 -2.97
C GLN A 199 6.16 7.17 -1.63
N ALA A 200 6.78 8.25 -1.16
CA ALA A 200 7.59 8.22 0.05
C ALA A 200 6.80 8.37 1.35
N MET A 201 5.68 9.10 1.32
CA MET A 201 4.92 9.47 2.54
C MET A 201 3.45 9.01 2.52
N GLY A 202 3.00 8.38 1.43
CA GLY A 202 1.65 7.84 1.29
C GLY A 202 0.81 8.62 0.26
N PRO A 203 -0.10 7.94 -0.47
CA PRO A 203 -0.96 8.58 -1.45
C PRO A 203 -1.75 9.76 -0.87
N GLY A 204 -1.80 10.87 -1.60
CA GLY A 204 -2.53 12.08 -1.18
C GLY A 204 -1.72 13.05 -0.33
N THR A 205 -0.48 12.71 0.06
CA THR A 205 0.40 13.61 0.80
C THR A 205 0.65 14.93 0.04
N ILE A 206 0.69 14.87 -1.29
CA ILE A 206 0.83 16.08 -2.12
C ILE A 206 -0.24 17.14 -1.87
N THR A 207 -1.44 16.73 -1.46
CA THR A 207 -2.56 17.66 -1.19
C THR A 207 -2.42 18.43 0.13
N ILE A 208 -1.58 17.93 1.05
CA ILE A 208 -1.44 18.46 2.41
C ILE A 208 -0.02 18.96 2.74
N ILE A 209 0.99 18.59 1.94
CA ILE A 209 2.39 18.94 2.22
C ILE A 209 2.60 20.46 2.34
N ALA A 210 1.92 21.20 1.47
CA ALA A 210 1.93 22.65 1.35
C ALA A 210 0.83 23.38 2.14
N ARG A 211 0.03 22.67 2.96
CA ARG A 211 -1.12 23.24 3.69
C ARG A 211 -1.03 22.97 5.19
N PRO A 212 -1.45 23.87 6.08
CA PRO A 212 -1.58 23.53 7.49
C PRO A 212 -2.57 22.37 7.67
N THR A 213 -2.29 21.48 8.60
CA THR A 213 -3.18 20.36 8.96
C THR A 213 -3.32 20.26 10.46
N VAL A 214 -4.51 19.92 10.94
CA VAL A 214 -4.80 19.79 12.37
C VAL A 214 -5.23 18.37 12.71
N ASN A 215 -4.47 17.69 13.56
CA ASN A 215 -4.86 16.41 14.14
C ASN A 215 -5.29 16.58 15.59
N VAL A 216 -6.48 16.07 15.95
CA VAL A 216 -6.95 15.99 17.34
C VAL A 216 -6.54 14.64 17.90
N GLY A 217 -5.39 14.60 18.57
CA GLY A 217 -4.77 13.35 18.99
C GLY A 217 -5.43 12.69 20.20
N THR A 218 -5.97 13.49 21.13
CA THR A 218 -6.66 12.99 22.33
C THR A 218 -7.84 13.89 22.69
N ILE A 219 -8.89 13.30 23.27
CA ILE A 219 -10.02 14.01 23.88
C ILE A 219 -10.50 13.25 25.11
N LYS A 220 -10.69 13.96 26.22
CA LYS A 220 -11.13 13.41 27.51
C LYS A 220 -12.10 14.38 28.18
N GLY A 221 -13.32 13.91 28.45
CA GLY A 221 -14.33 14.70 29.15
C GLY A 221 -15.49 13.84 29.62
N GLY A 222 -16.22 14.35 30.61
CA GLY A 222 -17.38 13.66 31.20
C GLY A 222 -17.02 12.62 32.27
N LEU A 223 -17.98 12.38 33.17
CA LEU A 223 -17.83 11.42 34.28
C LEU A 223 -18.92 10.34 34.23
N LYS A 224 -20.18 10.75 34.02
CA LYS A 224 -21.34 9.88 33.94
C LYS A 224 -22.32 10.42 32.90
N VAL A 225 -23.04 9.52 32.24
CA VAL A 225 -24.00 9.85 31.17
C VAL A 225 -25.14 10.79 31.60
N ASN A 226 -25.51 10.74 32.88
CA ASN A 226 -26.60 11.55 33.44
C ASN A 226 -26.14 12.92 33.99
N MET A 227 -24.93 13.37 33.64
CA MET A 227 -24.37 14.66 34.04
C MET A 227 -23.91 15.45 32.83
N ILE A 228 -24.09 16.77 32.87
CA ILE A 228 -23.46 17.72 31.96
C ILE A 228 -21.99 17.86 32.36
N PRO A 229 -21.03 17.52 31.49
CA PRO A 229 -19.61 17.58 31.80
C PRO A 229 -19.14 19.00 32.11
N GLU A 230 -18.41 19.15 33.22
CA GLU A 230 -17.82 20.44 33.61
C GLU A 230 -16.52 20.74 32.86
N THR A 231 -15.76 19.72 32.47
CA THR A 231 -14.44 19.86 31.84
C THR A 231 -14.29 18.92 30.67
N CYS A 232 -13.69 19.41 29.59
CA CYS A 232 -13.20 18.63 28.47
C CYS A 232 -11.77 19.08 28.13
N MET A 233 -10.84 18.14 28.07
CA MET A 233 -9.44 18.37 27.67
C MET A 233 -9.18 17.65 26.35
N PHE A 234 -8.49 18.30 25.44
CA PHE A 234 -8.08 17.71 24.17
C PHE A 234 -6.70 18.21 23.75
N GLU A 235 -6.01 17.44 22.92
CA GLU A 235 -4.67 17.77 22.44
C GLU A 235 -4.65 17.85 20.91
N LEU A 236 -4.05 18.94 20.42
CA LEU A 236 -3.90 19.23 18.99
C LEU A 236 -2.44 19.02 18.57
N ASP A 237 -2.22 18.35 17.44
CA ASP A 237 -0.96 18.33 16.69
C ASP A 237 -1.20 19.08 15.37
N ILE A 238 -0.75 20.32 15.32
CA ILE A 238 -0.89 21.20 14.15
C ILE A 238 0.43 21.15 13.37
N ARG A 239 0.36 20.77 12.09
CA ARG A 239 1.53 20.75 11.20
C ARG A 239 1.52 21.99 10.32
N MET A 240 2.56 22.81 10.44
CA MET A 240 2.68 24.09 9.77
C MET A 240 3.59 23.95 8.55
N PRO A 241 3.12 24.17 7.31
CA PRO A 241 4.00 24.18 6.14
C PRO A 241 5.00 25.33 6.21
N VAL A 242 5.98 25.29 5.32
CA VAL A 242 6.86 26.44 5.09
C VAL A 242 6.01 27.65 4.73
N GLY A 243 6.16 28.74 5.48
CA GLY A 243 5.37 29.97 5.33
C GLY A 243 4.38 30.24 6.47
N ILE A 244 3.99 29.24 7.26
CA ILE A 244 3.06 29.44 8.40
C ILE A 244 3.82 29.48 9.72
N ARG A 245 3.83 30.62 10.38
CA ARG A 245 4.49 30.78 11.68
C ARG A 245 3.57 30.38 12.83
N GLU A 246 4.20 29.99 13.94
CA GLU A 246 3.49 29.56 15.14
C GLU A 246 2.61 30.68 15.73
N ASP A 247 3.11 31.91 15.78
CA ASP A 247 2.38 33.07 16.28
C ASP A 247 1.13 33.34 15.45
N THR A 248 1.19 33.20 14.13
CA THR A 248 0.00 33.32 13.26
C THR A 248 -1.10 32.33 13.64
N VAL A 249 -0.75 31.08 13.99
CA VAL A 249 -1.72 30.07 14.41
C VAL A 249 -2.28 30.38 15.80
N LEU A 250 -1.43 30.80 16.74
CA LEU A 250 -1.86 31.15 18.09
C LEU A 250 -2.77 32.38 18.10
N GLU A 251 -2.41 33.43 17.37
CA GLU A 251 -3.22 34.64 17.21
C GLU A 251 -4.59 34.32 16.60
N LEU A 252 -4.64 33.45 15.59
CA LEU A 252 -5.91 32.97 15.03
C LEU A 252 -6.76 32.28 16.10
N ILE A 253 -6.19 31.37 16.88
CA ILE A 253 -6.93 30.66 17.93
C ILE A 253 -7.43 31.66 19.00
N ASP A 254 -6.63 32.67 19.35
CA ASP A 254 -7.03 33.73 20.29
C ASP A 254 -8.23 34.54 19.79
N THR A 255 -8.43 34.69 18.47
CA THR A 255 -9.65 35.30 17.91
C THR A 255 -10.90 34.42 17.99
N ILE A 256 -10.72 33.10 18.12
CA ILE A 256 -11.82 32.12 18.21
C ILE A 256 -12.33 32.00 19.65
N ILE A 257 -11.44 32.09 20.65
CA ILE A 257 -11.78 31.89 22.08
C ILE A 257 -13.02 32.69 22.54
N PRO A 258 -13.16 34.01 22.24
CA PRO A 258 -14.29 34.81 22.74
C PRO A 258 -15.67 34.33 22.23
N GLN A 259 -15.71 33.59 21.12
CA GLN A 259 -16.96 33.10 20.52
C GLN A 259 -17.66 32.02 21.36
N TYR A 260 -16.94 31.44 22.33
CA TYR A 260 -17.41 30.32 23.16
C TYR A 260 -17.65 30.72 24.62
N GLU A 261 -17.70 32.02 24.93
CA GLU A 261 -18.17 32.50 26.23
C GLU A 261 -19.62 32.02 26.50
N PRO A 262 -19.99 31.71 27.77
CA PRO A 262 -19.23 31.90 29.00
C PRO A 262 -18.29 30.73 29.36
N ALA A 263 -18.00 29.80 28.45
CA ALA A 263 -17.02 28.77 28.72
C ALA A 263 -15.63 29.37 28.89
N SER A 264 -14.86 28.86 29.85
CA SER A 264 -13.46 29.24 29.99
C SER A 264 -12.57 28.27 29.22
N SER A 265 -11.64 28.82 28.45
CA SER A 265 -10.70 28.08 27.61
C SER A 265 -9.28 28.32 28.13
N THR A 266 -8.52 27.26 28.38
CA THR A 266 -7.09 27.34 28.69
C THR A 266 -6.31 26.60 27.62
N ILE A 267 -5.34 27.25 27.01
CA ILE A 267 -4.49 26.69 25.97
C ILE A 267 -3.06 26.68 26.47
N LYS A 268 -2.41 25.52 26.45
CA LYS A 268 -1.02 25.35 26.88
C LYS A 268 -0.20 24.76 25.74
N LYS A 269 0.82 25.49 25.32
CA LYS A 269 1.81 24.99 24.35
C LYS A 269 2.70 23.93 24.98
N GLN A 270 2.86 22.80 24.30
CA GLN A 270 3.86 21.79 24.61
C GLN A 270 5.19 22.20 23.97
N ALA A 271 5.96 23.05 24.65
CA ALA A 271 7.15 23.69 24.09
C ALA A 271 8.22 22.70 23.57
N ALA A 272 8.41 21.56 24.25
CA ALA A 272 9.39 20.55 23.83
C ALA A 272 9.01 19.84 22.51
N ALA A 273 7.72 19.76 22.19
CA ALA A 273 7.21 19.09 21.00
C ALA A 273 6.72 20.05 19.91
N SER A 274 6.97 21.36 20.09
CA SER A 274 6.58 22.39 19.15
C SER A 274 7.81 23.02 18.51
N ASN A 275 7.89 22.96 17.19
CA ASN A 275 9.02 23.36 16.40
C ASN A 275 8.57 24.20 15.19
N PRO A 276 9.28 25.26 14.82
CA PRO A 276 8.98 26.00 13.60
C PRO A 276 9.21 25.11 12.36
N PHE A 277 8.55 25.44 11.25
CA PHE A 277 8.93 24.87 9.96
C PHE A 277 10.36 25.25 9.63
N ASN A 278 10.98 24.48 8.75
CA ASN A 278 12.34 24.76 8.34
C ASN A 278 12.59 24.23 6.91
N TYR A 279 13.48 24.90 6.18
CA TYR A 279 13.84 24.49 4.82
C TYR A 279 15.24 24.96 4.45
N SER A 280 15.72 24.43 3.32
CA SER A 280 17.03 24.72 2.77
C SER A 280 16.99 25.03 1.29
N VAL A 281 18.06 25.65 0.78
CA VAL A 281 18.27 25.84 -0.67
C VAL A 281 18.41 24.50 -1.37
N ILE A 282 17.67 24.31 -2.45
CA ILE A 282 17.53 23.02 -3.13
C ILE A 282 18.63 22.81 -4.16
N ASP A 283 19.14 23.90 -4.74
CA ASP A 283 20.15 23.89 -5.80
C ASP A 283 21.61 23.87 -5.27
N HIS A 284 21.79 23.57 -3.99
CA HIS A 284 23.12 23.47 -3.39
C HIS A 284 23.91 22.26 -3.93
N TYR A 285 25.20 22.42 -4.22
CA TYR A 285 26.04 21.43 -4.90
C TYR A 285 26.06 20.04 -4.23
N ILE A 286 25.93 19.98 -2.90
CA ILE A 286 25.86 18.70 -2.17
C ILE A 286 24.62 17.88 -2.56
N VAL A 287 23.49 18.50 -2.92
CA VAL A 287 22.30 17.80 -3.40
C VAL A 287 22.63 17.05 -4.69
N SER A 288 23.33 17.69 -5.63
CA SER A 288 23.79 17.04 -6.87
C SER A 288 24.74 15.88 -6.59
N HIS A 289 25.74 16.08 -5.72
CA HIS A 289 26.65 15.00 -5.36
C HIS A 289 25.94 13.80 -4.73
N LEU A 290 24.92 14.02 -3.90
CA LEU A 290 24.18 12.93 -3.29
C LEU A 290 23.29 12.22 -4.31
N LYS A 291 22.68 12.94 -5.25
CA LYS A 291 21.96 12.33 -6.38
C LYS A 291 22.86 11.45 -7.22
N ASP A 292 24.03 11.96 -7.60
CA ASP A 292 24.97 11.25 -8.47
C ASP A 292 25.54 10.01 -7.78
N ASN A 293 25.94 10.14 -6.51
CA ASN A 293 26.42 9.00 -5.73
C ASN A 293 25.32 7.95 -5.53
N ALA A 294 24.10 8.35 -5.16
CA ALA A 294 22.98 7.43 -4.98
C ALA A 294 22.60 6.71 -6.29
N LYS A 295 22.68 7.40 -7.43
CA LYS A 295 22.47 6.81 -8.75
C LYS A 295 23.58 5.84 -9.13
N SER A 296 24.84 6.18 -8.84
CA SER A 296 25.99 5.30 -9.13
C SER A 296 25.93 3.96 -8.37
N LEU A 297 25.37 3.99 -7.16
CA LEU A 297 25.16 2.81 -6.32
C LEU A 297 23.94 1.97 -6.75
N ARG A 298 23.08 2.51 -7.62
CA ARG A 298 21.83 1.87 -8.07
C ARG A 298 21.67 1.97 -9.59
N PRO A 299 22.47 1.21 -10.39
CA PRO A 299 22.36 1.22 -11.85
C PRO A 299 20.93 0.91 -12.31
N GLY A 300 20.37 1.75 -13.18
CA GLY A 300 19.00 1.60 -13.69
C GLY A 300 17.89 2.05 -12.73
N ALA A 301 18.22 2.72 -11.61
CA ALA A 301 17.27 3.47 -10.80
C ALA A 301 17.29 4.97 -11.16
N ASP A 302 16.18 5.66 -10.90
CA ASP A 302 16.12 7.11 -11.02
C ASP A 302 16.99 7.79 -9.95
N ALA A 303 17.42 9.00 -10.25
CA ALA A 303 18.12 9.82 -9.26
C ALA A 303 17.14 10.22 -8.15
N PRO A 304 17.55 10.21 -6.87
CA PRO A 304 16.67 10.60 -5.79
C PRO A 304 16.15 12.03 -5.97
N VAL A 305 14.89 12.26 -5.65
CA VAL A 305 14.20 13.53 -5.87
C VAL A 305 14.19 14.33 -4.56
N PRO A 306 14.72 15.58 -4.56
CA PRO A 306 14.57 16.46 -3.41
C PRO A 306 13.12 16.86 -3.18
N ILE A 307 12.60 16.54 -1.99
CA ILE A 307 11.21 16.79 -1.56
C ILE A 307 11.15 17.39 -0.15
N PRO A 308 10.08 18.15 0.20
CA PRO A 308 9.74 18.46 1.58
C PRO A 308 9.21 17.23 2.34
N SER A 309 9.22 17.29 3.67
CA SER A 309 8.75 16.23 4.57
C SER A 309 7.68 16.73 5.56
N MET A 310 6.84 15.80 6.04
CA MET A 310 5.81 16.04 7.05
C MET A 310 6.34 16.00 8.49
N GLY A 311 7.45 15.27 8.71
CA GLY A 311 8.08 15.09 10.02
C GLY A 311 9.11 16.18 10.33
N GLY A 312 9.50 16.28 11.58
CA GLY A 312 10.62 17.13 12.01
C GLY A 312 11.80 16.26 12.43
N SER A 313 13.00 16.78 12.29
CA SER A 313 14.25 16.15 12.75
C SER A 313 15.10 17.14 13.53
N ASP A 314 16.29 16.74 13.97
CA ASP A 314 17.28 17.65 14.55
C ASP A 314 17.81 18.71 13.57
N CYS A 315 17.49 18.60 12.28
CA CYS A 315 17.77 19.64 11.29
C CYS A 315 17.25 21.02 11.71
N LYS A 316 16.15 21.06 12.48
CA LYS A 316 15.58 22.28 13.05
C LYS A 316 16.59 23.11 13.84
N HIS A 317 17.43 22.47 14.65
CA HIS A 317 18.38 23.16 15.51
C HIS A 317 19.51 23.78 14.68
N TYR A 318 20.10 23.01 13.77
CA TYR A 318 21.17 23.51 12.89
C TYR A 318 20.68 24.64 11.99
N ARG A 319 19.48 24.52 11.40
CA ARG A 319 18.94 25.55 10.50
C ARG A 319 18.75 26.88 11.22
N VAL A 320 18.20 26.90 12.44
CA VAL A 320 18.07 28.14 13.24
C VAL A 320 19.42 28.82 13.46
N TYR A 321 20.47 28.06 13.78
CA TYR A 321 21.78 28.62 14.09
C TYR A 321 22.61 29.03 12.87
N LEU A 322 22.42 28.34 11.73
CA LEU A 322 23.12 28.60 10.49
C LEU A 322 22.49 29.75 9.70
N LEU A 323 21.16 29.88 9.72
CA LEU A 323 20.42 31.03 9.16
C LEU A 323 20.86 32.36 9.80
N ALA A 324 21.28 32.35 11.06
CA ALA A 324 21.77 33.54 11.75
C ALA A 324 23.18 33.99 11.28
N SER A 325 23.93 33.16 10.55
CA SER A 325 25.34 33.43 10.23
C SER A 325 25.67 33.57 8.74
N GLN A 326 24.89 33.00 7.81
CA GLN A 326 25.03 33.18 6.36
C GLN A 326 23.95 32.36 5.63
N GLY A 327 23.44 32.84 4.51
CA GLY A 327 22.31 32.27 3.77
C GLY A 327 22.35 30.74 3.57
N VAL A 328 21.54 30.05 4.37
CA VAL A 328 20.78 28.80 4.16
C VAL A 328 21.54 27.63 3.48
N LEU A 329 21.81 26.59 4.27
CA LEU A 329 22.46 25.34 3.86
C LEU A 329 21.46 24.18 3.74
N PRO A 330 21.66 23.21 2.81
CA PRO A 330 20.87 21.98 2.75
C PRO A 330 21.16 21.10 3.96
N SER A 331 20.11 20.80 4.74
CA SER A 331 20.11 19.50 5.40
C SER A 331 19.78 18.46 4.34
N ILE A 332 20.51 17.35 4.36
CA ILE A 332 20.21 16.23 3.48
C ILE A 332 20.14 14.96 4.31
N ALA A 333 19.00 14.30 4.19
CA ALA A 333 18.84 12.92 4.60
C ALA A 333 19.33 11.97 3.51
N LEU A 334 20.35 11.18 3.88
CA LEU A 334 20.76 9.99 3.16
C LEU A 334 20.21 8.79 3.91
N ASN A 335 19.34 8.03 3.26
CA ASN A 335 18.83 6.81 3.84
C ASN A 335 19.03 5.63 2.89
N PHE A 336 19.45 4.50 3.45
CA PHE A 336 19.37 3.19 2.83
C PHE A 336 18.21 2.42 3.46
N THR A 337 17.00 2.61 2.95
CA THR A 337 15.92 1.66 3.23
C THR A 337 16.06 0.51 2.26
N ILE A 338 16.35 -0.69 2.77
CA ILE A 338 15.99 -1.92 2.06
C ILE A 338 14.46 -1.93 2.09
N MET A 339 13.80 -1.60 0.96
CA MET A 339 12.37 -1.89 0.85
C MET A 339 12.22 -3.37 1.14
N PRO A 340 11.33 -3.79 2.06
CA PRO A 340 11.21 -5.20 2.39
C PRO A 340 10.88 -5.96 1.11
N GLU A 341 11.82 -6.82 0.71
CA GLU A 341 11.66 -7.70 -0.44
C GLU A 341 10.41 -8.56 -0.22
N LYS A 342 9.57 -8.68 -1.25
CA LYS A 342 8.47 -9.63 -1.29
C LYS A 342 9.04 -10.95 -1.77
N LYS A 343 9.15 -11.93 -0.87
CA LYS A 343 9.70 -13.24 -1.16
C LYS A 343 8.61 -14.14 -1.73
N ILE A 344 8.81 -14.62 -2.94
CA ILE A 344 7.81 -15.41 -3.67
C ILE A 344 8.40 -16.79 -4.01
N LEU A 345 7.73 -17.86 -3.62
CA LEU A 345 8.11 -19.24 -3.95
C LEU A 345 7.32 -19.73 -5.16
N ALA A 346 7.97 -19.93 -6.31
CA ALA A 346 7.36 -20.50 -7.51
C ALA A 346 7.62 -22.02 -7.58
N LEU A 347 6.60 -22.82 -7.30
CA LEU A 347 6.64 -24.27 -7.42
C LEU A 347 6.30 -24.68 -8.86
N GLY A 348 7.30 -25.16 -9.59
CA GLY A 348 7.17 -25.60 -10.98
C GLY A 348 8.01 -24.78 -11.95
N SER A 349 8.66 -25.47 -12.90
CA SER A 349 9.58 -24.90 -13.89
C SER A 349 9.10 -25.13 -15.34
N GLY A 350 7.79 -25.37 -15.51
CA GLY A 350 7.17 -25.61 -16.82
C GLY A 350 7.12 -24.37 -17.70
N MET A 351 6.60 -24.52 -18.93
CA MET A 351 6.55 -23.44 -19.92
C MET A 351 5.78 -22.19 -19.46
N VAL A 352 4.81 -22.36 -18.55
CA VAL A 352 3.99 -21.27 -17.96
C VAL A 352 4.76 -20.46 -16.91
N ALA A 353 5.78 -21.05 -16.27
CA ALA A 353 6.51 -20.40 -15.19
C ALA A 353 7.30 -19.17 -15.69
N LYS A 354 7.92 -19.25 -16.87
CA LYS A 354 8.74 -18.17 -17.44
C LYS A 354 7.99 -16.84 -17.58
N PRO A 355 6.84 -16.75 -18.28
CA PRO A 355 6.10 -15.50 -18.41
C PRO A 355 5.56 -14.97 -17.07
N CYS A 356 5.17 -15.85 -16.14
CA CYS A 356 4.74 -15.45 -14.80
C CYS A 356 5.89 -14.80 -14.01
N VAL A 357 7.05 -15.48 -13.98
CA VAL A 357 8.27 -14.99 -13.33
C VAL A 357 8.72 -13.66 -13.96
N ASP A 358 8.74 -13.54 -15.29
CA ASP A 358 9.13 -12.30 -15.98
C ASP A 358 8.24 -11.13 -15.61
N TYR A 359 6.93 -11.35 -15.57
CA TYR A 359 5.99 -10.31 -15.18
C TYR A 359 6.24 -9.84 -13.74
N LEU A 360 6.42 -10.77 -12.81
CA LEU A 360 6.66 -10.45 -11.39
C LEU A 360 8.00 -9.74 -11.18
N LEU A 361 9.03 -10.10 -11.93
CA LEU A 361 10.35 -9.46 -11.84
C LEU A 361 10.39 -8.04 -12.42
N ARG A 362 9.32 -7.55 -13.06
CA ARG A 362 9.19 -6.14 -13.43
C ARG A 362 9.13 -5.23 -12.19
N ASP A 363 8.58 -5.73 -11.09
CA ASP A 363 8.66 -5.04 -9.79
C ASP A 363 9.95 -5.45 -9.06
N LYS A 364 10.83 -4.48 -8.84
CA LYS A 364 12.14 -4.68 -8.20
C LYS A 364 12.04 -5.10 -6.72
N LYS A 365 10.86 -5.01 -6.10
CA LYS A 365 10.61 -5.50 -4.74
C LYS A 365 10.50 -7.02 -4.68
N ASN A 366 10.20 -7.68 -5.79
CA ASN A 366 9.94 -9.11 -5.83
C ASN A 366 11.25 -9.91 -5.93
N VAL A 367 11.43 -10.85 -5.00
CA VAL A 367 12.53 -11.81 -5.01
C VAL A 367 11.95 -13.21 -5.12
N LEU A 368 12.30 -13.91 -6.19
CA LEU A 368 11.71 -15.21 -6.50
C LEU A 368 12.65 -16.36 -6.14
N THR A 369 12.08 -17.43 -5.60
CA THR A 369 12.71 -18.75 -5.54
C THR A 369 11.92 -19.69 -6.43
N ILE A 370 12.54 -20.18 -7.51
CA ILE A 370 11.93 -21.15 -8.43
C ILE A 370 12.37 -22.54 -7.99
N ALA A 371 11.41 -23.39 -7.65
CA ALA A 371 11.67 -24.69 -7.07
C ALA A 371 10.93 -25.81 -7.83
N CYS A 372 11.64 -26.88 -8.14
CA CYS A 372 11.08 -28.13 -8.63
C CYS A 372 12.04 -29.28 -8.32
N ARG A 373 11.68 -30.52 -8.62
CA ARG A 373 12.54 -31.69 -8.33
C ARG A 373 13.90 -31.66 -9.03
N THR A 374 14.03 -30.95 -10.14
CA THR A 374 15.21 -30.98 -11.00
C THR A 374 15.88 -29.60 -11.04
N LEU A 375 17.03 -29.47 -10.36
CA LEU A 375 17.75 -28.19 -10.24
C LEU A 375 18.12 -27.55 -11.58
N SER A 376 18.54 -28.33 -12.57
CA SER A 376 18.89 -27.80 -13.90
C SER A 376 17.69 -27.14 -14.59
N SER A 377 16.47 -27.64 -14.34
CA SER A 377 15.27 -27.05 -14.90
C SER A 377 14.95 -25.70 -14.24
N THR A 378 15.16 -25.55 -12.93
CA THR A 378 14.95 -24.26 -12.25
C THR A 378 16.06 -23.27 -12.57
N GLN A 379 17.30 -23.72 -12.73
CA GLN A 379 18.41 -22.90 -13.23
C GLN A 379 18.14 -22.35 -14.63
N ASN A 380 17.54 -23.12 -15.54
CA ASN A 380 17.16 -22.64 -16.87
C ASN A 380 16.06 -21.57 -16.85
N VAL A 381 15.16 -21.61 -15.86
CA VAL A 381 14.15 -20.55 -15.69
C VAL A 381 14.78 -19.34 -15.01
N ALA A 382 15.65 -19.53 -14.02
CA ALA A 382 16.37 -18.44 -13.35
C ALA A 382 17.47 -17.80 -14.21
N ALA A 383 17.94 -18.49 -15.24
CA ALA A 383 18.93 -17.96 -16.18
C ALA A 383 18.43 -16.63 -16.76
N GLU A 384 19.32 -15.64 -16.80
CA GLU A 384 19.04 -14.27 -17.27
C GLU A 384 18.12 -13.43 -16.34
N ARG A 385 17.77 -13.94 -15.14
CA ARG A 385 16.90 -13.26 -14.17
C ARG A 385 17.62 -13.06 -12.84
N SER A 386 18.33 -11.95 -12.68
CA SER A 386 19.23 -11.69 -11.55
C SER A 386 18.57 -11.73 -10.16
N SER A 387 17.26 -11.51 -10.07
CA SER A 387 16.50 -11.55 -8.80
C SER A 387 15.72 -12.85 -8.57
N ALA A 388 15.99 -13.89 -9.38
CA ALA A 388 15.43 -15.23 -9.22
C ALA A 388 16.50 -16.23 -8.77
N LYS A 389 16.19 -17.02 -7.73
CA LYS A 389 17.02 -18.11 -7.22
C LYS A 389 16.46 -19.45 -7.69
N ALA A 390 17.33 -20.38 -8.03
CA ALA A 390 16.97 -21.75 -8.38
C ALA A 390 17.13 -22.66 -7.16
N ALA A 391 16.12 -23.48 -6.88
CA ALA A 391 16.14 -24.48 -5.82
C ALA A 391 15.69 -25.86 -6.36
N ALA A 392 16.20 -26.93 -5.73
CA ALA A 392 15.66 -28.27 -5.88
C ALA A 392 14.72 -28.54 -4.71
N LEU A 393 13.44 -28.80 -4.98
CA LEU A 393 12.44 -29.08 -3.96
C LEU A 393 11.43 -30.10 -4.49
N ASP A 394 11.24 -31.17 -3.72
CA ASP A 394 10.10 -32.06 -3.91
C ASP A 394 8.94 -31.57 -3.04
N VAL A 395 7.79 -31.29 -3.66
CA VAL A 395 6.57 -30.85 -2.97
C VAL A 395 5.99 -31.94 -2.05
N ALA A 396 6.41 -33.19 -2.20
CA ALA A 396 6.06 -34.27 -1.28
C ALA A 396 7.02 -34.37 -0.07
N SER A 397 8.11 -33.60 -0.06
CA SER A 397 9.10 -33.67 1.03
C SER A 397 8.66 -32.90 2.28
N PRO A 398 9.16 -33.27 3.47
CA PRO A 398 8.95 -32.51 4.70
C PRO A 398 9.50 -31.07 4.65
N GLU A 399 10.45 -30.79 3.75
CA GLU A 399 11.11 -29.49 3.61
C GLU A 399 10.20 -28.41 3.03
N LEU A 400 9.08 -28.79 2.40
CA LEU A 400 8.09 -27.86 1.85
C LEU A 400 7.63 -26.83 2.89
N GLY A 401 7.39 -27.27 4.13
CA GLY A 401 6.94 -26.39 5.22
C GLY A 401 7.91 -25.26 5.52
N HIS A 402 9.22 -25.57 5.51
CA HIS A 402 10.26 -24.58 5.75
C HIS A 402 10.31 -23.55 4.62
N HIS A 403 10.34 -24.02 3.37
CA HIS A 403 10.35 -23.13 2.21
C HIS A 403 9.09 -22.26 2.12
N VAL A 404 7.91 -22.81 2.42
CA VAL A 404 6.66 -22.03 2.40
C VAL A 404 6.69 -20.92 3.46
N ALA A 405 7.10 -21.22 4.69
CA ALA A 405 7.15 -20.24 5.79
C ALA A 405 8.22 -19.14 5.61
N GLU A 406 9.24 -19.38 4.78
CA GLU A 406 10.27 -18.38 4.46
C GLU A 406 9.83 -17.34 3.43
N HIS A 407 8.70 -17.55 2.76
CA HIS A 407 8.18 -16.72 1.69
C HIS A 407 6.83 -16.10 2.06
N ASP A 408 6.53 -14.94 1.48
CA ASP A 408 5.27 -14.20 1.70
C ASP A 408 4.12 -14.78 0.86
N LEU A 409 4.46 -15.41 -0.29
CA LEU A 409 3.50 -16.00 -1.22
C LEU A 409 4.08 -17.23 -1.93
N VAL A 410 3.23 -18.22 -2.18
CA VAL A 410 3.56 -19.44 -2.95
C VAL A 410 2.71 -19.49 -4.23
N ILE A 411 3.37 -19.73 -5.35
CA ILE A 411 2.75 -20.00 -6.65
C ILE A 411 2.81 -21.50 -6.90
N SER A 412 1.66 -22.15 -7.06
CA SER A 412 1.57 -23.56 -7.40
C SER A 412 1.30 -23.76 -8.90
N LEU A 413 2.36 -24.01 -9.66
CA LEU A 413 2.34 -24.39 -11.09
C LEU A 413 2.69 -25.88 -11.29
N VAL A 414 2.60 -26.68 -10.22
CA VAL A 414 2.77 -28.14 -10.24
C VAL A 414 1.43 -28.84 -10.52
N PRO A 415 1.43 -30.15 -10.83
CA PRO A 415 0.19 -30.90 -11.02
C PRO A 415 -0.79 -30.76 -9.86
N PHE A 416 -2.08 -30.65 -10.18
CA PHE A 416 -3.15 -30.32 -9.21
C PHE A 416 -3.26 -31.26 -8.01
N VAL A 417 -2.74 -32.49 -8.12
CA VAL A 417 -2.69 -33.48 -7.03
C VAL A 417 -1.88 -33.00 -5.82
N HIS A 418 -0.99 -32.01 -6.00
CA HIS A 418 -0.15 -31.47 -4.94
C HIS A 418 -0.74 -30.22 -4.27
N HIS A 419 -1.80 -29.61 -4.82
CA HIS A 419 -2.33 -28.34 -4.32
C HIS A 419 -2.81 -28.44 -2.87
N ALA A 420 -3.47 -29.54 -2.49
CA ALA A 420 -3.94 -29.74 -1.12
C ALA A 420 -2.78 -29.73 -0.11
N ALA A 421 -1.66 -30.40 -0.42
CA ALA A 421 -0.49 -30.43 0.45
C ALA A 421 0.17 -29.04 0.56
N ILE A 422 0.24 -28.29 -0.55
CA ILE A 422 0.80 -26.92 -0.58
C ILE A 422 -0.08 -25.97 0.25
N VAL A 423 -1.40 -26.02 0.07
CA VAL A 423 -2.34 -25.20 0.84
C VAL A 423 -2.28 -25.53 2.33
N GLN A 424 -2.21 -26.81 2.70
CA GLN A 424 -2.03 -27.21 4.10
C GLN A 424 -0.72 -26.67 4.70
N SER A 425 0.36 -26.69 3.92
CA SER A 425 1.65 -26.12 4.32
C SER A 425 1.57 -24.61 4.49
N ALA A 426 0.87 -23.92 3.58
CA ALA A 426 0.72 -22.47 3.58
C ALA A 426 -0.18 -21.97 4.72
N ILE A 427 -1.25 -22.70 5.07
CA ILE A 427 -2.05 -22.41 6.27
C ILE A 427 -1.18 -22.47 7.52
N LYS A 428 -0.30 -23.47 7.64
CA LYS A 428 0.64 -23.58 8.78
C LYS A 428 1.68 -22.46 8.78
N GLY A 429 2.12 -22.02 7.61
CA GLY A 429 3.10 -20.94 7.43
C GLY A 429 2.52 -19.52 7.46
N ASN A 430 1.19 -19.39 7.52
CA ASN A 430 0.47 -18.12 7.31
C ASN A 430 0.88 -17.43 5.98
N THR A 431 0.97 -18.22 4.92
CA THR A 431 1.46 -17.80 3.60
C THR A 431 0.34 -17.81 2.57
N ASN A 432 0.29 -16.81 1.68
CA ASN A 432 -0.69 -16.77 0.59
C ASN A 432 -0.38 -17.80 -0.50
N VAL A 433 -1.39 -18.34 -1.17
CA VAL A 433 -1.23 -19.31 -2.27
C VAL A 433 -2.03 -18.88 -3.49
N ILE A 434 -1.41 -18.96 -4.67
CA ILE A 434 -2.07 -18.84 -5.98
C ILE A 434 -1.83 -20.09 -6.82
N THR A 435 -2.86 -20.54 -7.54
CA THR A 435 -2.80 -21.66 -8.49
C THR A 435 -3.56 -21.29 -9.77
N THR A 436 -3.19 -21.90 -10.90
CA THR A 436 -3.92 -21.78 -12.18
C THR A 436 -4.82 -22.99 -12.46
N SER A 437 -5.17 -23.76 -11.43
CA SER A 437 -6.01 -24.96 -11.53
C SER A 437 -7.43 -24.72 -11.05
N TYR A 438 -8.37 -25.56 -11.50
CA TYR A 438 -9.74 -25.56 -10.98
C TYR A 438 -9.76 -25.78 -9.47
N ASP A 439 -10.72 -25.13 -8.80
CA ASP A 439 -11.07 -25.44 -7.42
C ASP A 439 -11.53 -26.90 -7.36
N SER A 440 -10.67 -27.76 -6.85
CA SER A 440 -10.98 -29.18 -6.67
C SER A 440 -11.42 -29.33 -5.21
N PRO A 441 -12.57 -29.95 -4.91
CA PRO A 441 -13.04 -30.07 -3.54
C PRO A 441 -11.96 -30.72 -2.67
N THR A 442 -11.56 -29.99 -1.62
CA THR A 442 -10.59 -30.39 -0.59
C THR A 442 -11.11 -31.57 0.28
N PRO A 443 -10.30 -32.16 1.17
CA PRO A 443 -9.85 -33.55 1.14
C PRO A 443 -10.74 -34.55 1.91
N GLU A 444 -11.98 -34.79 1.48
CA GLU A 444 -12.78 -35.96 1.96
C GLU A 444 -12.74 -37.17 1.01
N VAL A 445 -11.99 -37.11 -0.10
CA VAL A 445 -11.82 -38.25 -1.01
C VAL A 445 -10.37 -38.73 -0.97
N SER A 446 -9.93 -39.17 0.22
CA SER A 446 -8.76 -40.04 0.37
C SER A 446 -9.20 -41.49 0.12
N ASP A 447 -8.97 -41.98 -1.11
CA ASP A 447 -8.55 -43.36 -1.41
C ASP A 447 -8.74 -43.69 -2.90
N ASN A 448 -7.74 -43.36 -3.73
CA ASN A 448 -7.43 -44.18 -4.92
C ASN A 448 -6.04 -43.85 -5.48
N PRO A 449 -4.98 -44.59 -5.11
CA PRO A 449 -3.68 -44.47 -5.76
C PRO A 449 -3.73 -45.24 -7.09
N LEU A 450 -3.47 -44.55 -8.21
CA LEU A 450 -3.32 -45.11 -9.57
C LEU A 450 -4.59 -45.53 -10.34
N ARG A 451 -5.55 -44.61 -10.53
CA ARG A 451 -6.41 -44.66 -11.73
C ARG A 451 -6.43 -43.31 -12.43
N PHE A 452 -6.03 -43.29 -13.70
CA PHE A 452 -6.36 -42.21 -14.63
C PHE A 452 -7.87 -41.92 -14.50
N LYS A 453 -8.27 -40.77 -13.94
CA LYS A 453 -9.69 -40.41 -13.87
C LYS A 453 -10.18 -40.16 -15.30
N GLN A 454 -10.95 -41.13 -15.78
CA GLN A 454 -11.76 -41.11 -16.98
C GLN A 454 -12.53 -39.78 -17.05
N ILE A 455 -12.39 -39.06 -18.16
CA ILE A 455 -13.03 -37.76 -18.36
C ILE A 455 -14.38 -38.01 -19.04
N SER A 456 -15.42 -38.24 -18.25
CA SER A 456 -16.80 -38.13 -18.74
C SER A 456 -17.17 -36.65 -18.88
N ALA A 457 -18.15 -36.36 -19.74
CA ALA A 457 -18.71 -35.02 -19.86
C ALA A 457 -20.20 -35.03 -19.52
N THR A 458 -20.66 -34.01 -18.80
CA THR A 458 -22.05 -33.83 -18.42
C THR A 458 -22.47 -32.41 -18.76
N PHE A 459 -23.52 -32.23 -19.54
CA PHE A 459 -24.01 -30.91 -19.97
C PHE A 459 -25.51 -30.94 -20.20
N LEU A 460 -26.12 -29.76 -20.37
CA LEU A 460 -27.53 -29.65 -20.73
C LEU A 460 -27.66 -29.43 -22.24
N GLN A 461 -28.57 -30.16 -22.86
CA GLN A 461 -29.01 -29.94 -24.24
C GLN A 461 -30.53 -29.93 -24.26
N ASP A 462 -31.12 -28.84 -24.75
CA ASP A 462 -32.57 -28.66 -24.82
C ASP A 462 -33.29 -28.91 -23.47
N GLY A 463 -32.64 -28.52 -22.37
CA GLY A 463 -33.14 -28.69 -21.00
C GLY A 463 -32.91 -30.08 -20.37
N ASN A 464 -32.40 -31.05 -21.14
CA ASN A 464 -32.14 -32.41 -20.67
C ASN A 464 -30.68 -32.58 -20.25
N LEU A 465 -30.46 -33.35 -19.18
CA LEU A 465 -29.12 -33.77 -18.75
C LEU A 465 -28.57 -34.80 -19.73
N ILE A 466 -27.47 -34.45 -20.38
CA ILE A 466 -26.72 -35.32 -21.28
C ILE A 466 -25.44 -35.75 -20.58
N GLU A 467 -25.27 -37.05 -20.43
CA GLU A 467 -24.04 -37.67 -19.94
C GLU A 467 -23.34 -38.40 -21.09
N VAL A 468 -22.07 -38.08 -21.29
CA VAL A 468 -21.22 -38.69 -22.31
C VAL A 468 -20.09 -39.44 -21.63
N SER A 469 -20.06 -40.75 -21.87
CA SER A 469 -18.99 -41.61 -21.39
C SER A 469 -17.66 -41.24 -22.07
N ASN A 470 -16.54 -41.47 -21.39
CA ASN A 470 -15.21 -41.22 -21.97
C ASN A 470 -14.98 -41.99 -23.29
N LYS A 471 -15.56 -43.19 -23.43
CA LYS A 471 -15.44 -44.00 -24.66
C LYS A 471 -16.17 -43.37 -25.85
N ASP A 472 -17.22 -42.59 -25.58
CA ASP A 472 -18.07 -41.97 -26.61
C ASP A 472 -17.77 -40.48 -26.82
N LEU A 473 -16.85 -39.90 -26.05
CA LEU A 473 -16.59 -38.47 -26.04
C LEU A 473 -16.15 -37.94 -27.41
N MET A 474 -15.22 -38.64 -28.06
CA MET A 474 -14.73 -38.26 -29.39
C MET A 474 -15.77 -38.52 -30.49
N ASN A 475 -16.69 -39.46 -30.29
CA ASN A 475 -17.79 -39.72 -31.23
C ASN A 475 -18.84 -38.59 -31.21
N LYS A 476 -18.79 -37.70 -30.20
CA LYS A 476 -19.63 -36.51 -30.09
C LYS A 476 -18.96 -35.22 -30.58
N ALA A 477 -17.75 -35.30 -31.13
CA ALA A 477 -17.09 -34.15 -31.71
C ALA A 477 -17.84 -33.67 -32.96
N VAL A 478 -18.17 -32.38 -33.03
CA VAL A 478 -18.89 -31.77 -34.15
C VAL A 478 -18.08 -30.62 -34.74
N LEU A 479 -18.28 -30.34 -36.03
CA LEU A 479 -17.71 -29.16 -36.66
C LEU A 479 -18.29 -27.91 -35.98
N TYR A 480 -17.42 -27.02 -35.54
CA TYR A 480 -17.80 -25.81 -34.82
C TYR A 480 -17.17 -24.60 -35.49
N HIS A 481 -18.00 -23.79 -36.17
CA HIS A 481 -17.54 -22.57 -36.82
C HIS A 481 -17.32 -21.47 -35.77
N VAL A 482 -16.17 -20.80 -35.85
CA VAL A 482 -15.80 -19.68 -34.96
C VAL A 482 -15.32 -18.49 -35.79
N LEU A 483 -14.41 -18.75 -36.74
CA LEU A 483 -13.84 -17.74 -37.63
C LEU A 483 -13.51 -18.38 -38.98
N ASP A 484 -13.69 -17.63 -40.07
CA ASP A 484 -13.35 -18.09 -41.41
C ASP A 484 -11.84 -18.38 -41.53
N GLY A 485 -11.49 -19.45 -42.26
CA GLY A 485 -10.12 -19.94 -42.39
C GLY A 485 -9.70 -20.98 -41.33
N TYR A 486 -10.52 -21.22 -40.31
CA TYR A 486 -10.30 -22.28 -39.33
C TYR A 486 -11.25 -23.48 -39.52
N SER A 487 -10.80 -24.67 -39.14
CA SER A 487 -11.58 -25.91 -39.18
C SER A 487 -11.58 -26.57 -37.80
N PHE A 488 -12.38 -26.04 -36.87
CA PHE A 488 -12.45 -26.56 -35.51
C PHE A 488 -13.45 -27.72 -35.36
N LEU A 489 -13.06 -28.71 -34.57
CA LEU A 489 -13.97 -29.71 -33.99
C LEU A 489 -14.12 -29.40 -32.50
N ALA A 490 -15.36 -29.33 -32.02
CA ALA A 490 -15.67 -29.13 -30.61
C ALA A 490 -16.30 -30.39 -30.01
N TYR A 491 -15.95 -30.69 -28.76
CA TYR A 491 -16.56 -31.76 -27.98
C TYR A 491 -16.84 -31.28 -26.54
N PRO A 492 -17.83 -31.85 -25.83
CA PRO A 492 -18.16 -31.48 -24.46
C PRO A 492 -17.01 -31.76 -23.47
N ASN A 493 -16.79 -30.90 -22.47
CA ASN A 493 -15.66 -31.04 -21.54
C ASN A 493 -16.12 -31.05 -20.08
N ARG A 494 -15.84 -32.15 -19.36
CA ARG A 494 -16.17 -32.33 -17.92
C ARG A 494 -17.64 -32.00 -17.62
N ASP A 495 -17.92 -31.61 -16.38
CA ASP A 495 -19.24 -31.24 -15.94
C ASP A 495 -19.48 -29.73 -16.15
N SER A 496 -20.39 -29.41 -17.08
CA SER A 496 -20.84 -28.06 -17.36
C SER A 496 -22.07 -27.66 -16.54
N VAL A 497 -22.69 -28.60 -15.80
CA VAL A 497 -23.90 -28.36 -14.99
C VAL A 497 -23.69 -27.37 -13.84
N PRO A 498 -22.54 -27.33 -13.13
CA PRO A 498 -22.30 -26.35 -12.07
C PRO A 498 -22.26 -24.90 -12.55
N TYR A 499 -22.08 -24.68 -13.85
CA TYR A 499 -22.17 -23.34 -14.47
C TYR A 499 -23.63 -22.92 -14.75
N ARG A 500 -24.62 -23.77 -14.37
CA ARG A 500 -26.06 -23.48 -14.43
C ARG A 500 -26.51 -22.53 -13.31
N SER A 501 -27.69 -21.95 -13.52
CA SER A 501 -28.57 -21.31 -12.53
C SER A 501 -28.52 -21.86 -11.11
N LYS A 502 -28.73 -20.93 -10.19
CA LYS A 502 -29.00 -21.12 -8.76
C LYS A 502 -30.05 -22.20 -8.48
N ALA A 503 -29.80 -23.07 -7.48
CA ALA A 503 -30.69 -24.17 -7.07
C ALA A 503 -32.11 -23.74 -6.64
N TRP A 504 -32.32 -22.45 -6.36
CA TRP A 504 -33.63 -21.91 -6.01
C TRP A 504 -34.51 -21.61 -7.24
N LEU A 505 -33.97 -21.58 -8.46
CA LEU A 505 -34.73 -21.22 -9.67
C LEU A 505 -35.48 -22.43 -10.25
N ASN A 506 -36.65 -22.72 -9.69
CA ASN A 506 -37.51 -23.87 -10.03
C ASN A 506 -38.83 -23.44 -10.69
N GLU A 507 -39.49 -24.36 -11.41
CA GLU A 507 -40.80 -24.10 -12.02
C GLU A 507 -41.86 -23.65 -10.99
N GLY A 508 -42.79 -22.79 -11.42
CA GLY A 508 -43.86 -22.26 -10.56
C GLY A 508 -43.50 -20.98 -9.79
N LEU A 509 -42.28 -20.47 -9.91
CA LEU A 509 -41.90 -19.20 -9.31
C LEU A 509 -42.49 -17.99 -10.03
N LYS A 510 -42.92 -17.01 -9.24
CA LYS A 510 -43.38 -15.70 -9.74
C LYS A 510 -42.20 -14.77 -10.03
N TRP A 511 -42.36 -13.87 -10.99
CA TRP A 511 -41.35 -12.87 -11.34
C TRP A 511 -40.90 -12.01 -10.15
N SER A 512 -41.84 -11.58 -9.31
CA SER A 512 -41.60 -10.86 -8.05
C SER A 512 -40.64 -11.59 -7.11
N HIS A 513 -40.84 -12.91 -6.91
CA HIS A 513 -39.97 -13.75 -6.07
C HIS A 513 -38.62 -14.03 -6.71
N ILE A 514 -38.57 -14.18 -8.04
CA ILE A 514 -37.31 -14.33 -8.78
C ILE A 514 -36.48 -13.06 -8.62
N GLN A 515 -37.09 -11.87 -8.77
CA GLN A 515 -36.38 -10.61 -8.58
C GLN A 515 -35.94 -10.41 -7.14
N GLN A 516 -36.75 -10.78 -6.15
CA GLN A 516 -36.35 -10.73 -4.75
C GLN A 516 -35.09 -11.55 -4.50
N GLN A 517 -35.04 -12.78 -5.00
CA GLN A 517 -33.90 -13.68 -4.83
C GLN A 517 -32.65 -13.24 -5.63
N LEU A 518 -32.82 -12.62 -6.80
CA LEU A 518 -31.70 -12.10 -7.59
C LEU A 518 -31.10 -10.83 -7.00
N THR A 519 -31.95 -9.93 -6.52
CA THR A 519 -31.54 -8.61 -6.05
C THR A 519 -31.22 -8.59 -4.55
N GLY A 520 -31.70 -9.57 -3.79
CA GLY A 520 -31.62 -9.58 -2.32
C GLY A 520 -32.55 -8.57 -1.66
N ALA A 521 -33.65 -8.19 -2.32
CA ALA A 521 -34.63 -7.26 -1.76
C ALA A 521 -35.31 -7.82 -0.50
N ALA A 522 -35.72 -6.93 0.40
CA ALA A 522 -36.34 -7.30 1.68
C ALA A 522 -37.62 -8.14 1.51
N SER A 523 -38.41 -7.85 0.49
CA SER A 523 -39.58 -8.63 0.10
C SER A 523 -39.77 -8.66 -1.42
N ALA A 524 -40.69 -9.50 -1.89
CA ALA A 524 -41.11 -9.55 -3.29
C ALA A 524 -42.10 -8.42 -3.67
N THR A 525 -42.33 -7.44 -2.79
CA THR A 525 -43.19 -6.29 -3.13
C THR A 525 -42.48 -5.35 -4.10
N GLU A 526 -43.24 -4.75 -5.00
CA GLU A 526 -42.70 -3.81 -5.99
C GLU A 526 -41.95 -2.64 -5.33
N VAL A 527 -42.41 -2.16 -4.17
CA VAL A 527 -41.74 -1.08 -3.42
C VAL A 527 -40.33 -1.48 -2.99
N ASP A 528 -40.16 -2.67 -2.42
CA ASP A 528 -38.86 -3.15 -1.94
C ASP A 528 -37.93 -3.53 -3.09
N LEU A 529 -38.48 -4.07 -4.19
CA LEU A 529 -37.71 -4.36 -5.40
C LEU A 529 -37.17 -3.08 -6.05
N LEU A 530 -38.00 -2.02 -6.14
CA LEU A 530 -37.58 -0.73 -6.66
C LEU A 530 -36.56 -0.05 -5.75
N ALA A 531 -36.76 -0.10 -4.43
CA ALA A 531 -35.79 0.41 -3.46
C ALA A 531 -34.43 -0.28 -3.59
N LYS A 532 -34.42 -1.61 -3.82
CA LYS A 532 -33.19 -2.35 -4.04
C LYS A 532 -32.52 -1.98 -5.36
N ILE A 533 -33.29 -1.75 -6.42
CA ILE A 533 -32.75 -1.26 -7.70
C ILE A 533 -32.07 0.10 -7.53
N ASP A 534 -32.65 1.01 -6.73
CA ASP A 534 -32.06 2.32 -6.45
C ASP A 534 -30.77 2.22 -5.63
N GLU A 535 -30.64 1.20 -4.78
CA GLU A 535 -29.43 0.93 -4.01
C GLU A 535 -28.28 0.41 -4.89
N VAL A 536 -28.58 -0.45 -5.87
CA VAL A 536 -27.56 -1.20 -6.64
C VAL A 536 -27.26 -0.64 -8.03
N CYS A 537 -28.13 0.23 -8.57
CA CYS A 537 -27.98 0.79 -9.92
C CYS A 537 -27.74 2.30 -9.89
N SER A 538 -26.94 2.79 -10.83
CA SER A 538 -26.75 4.24 -11.07
C SER A 538 -27.40 4.65 -12.40
N PHE A 539 -28.14 5.76 -12.40
CA PHE A 539 -28.86 6.29 -13.56
C PHE A 539 -28.31 7.66 -13.96
N ARG A 540 -28.29 7.98 -15.26
CA ARG A 540 -27.75 9.25 -15.76
C ARG A 540 -28.68 10.43 -15.48
N SER A 541 -30.00 10.18 -15.39
CA SER A 541 -30.99 11.17 -14.99
C SER A 541 -32.26 10.52 -14.40
N PRO A 542 -33.09 11.28 -13.66
CA PRO A 542 -34.39 10.81 -13.18
C PRO A 542 -35.33 10.35 -14.29
N GLU A 543 -35.28 10.98 -15.47
CA GLU A 543 -36.11 10.63 -16.63
C GLU A 543 -35.68 9.30 -17.25
N GLU A 544 -34.36 9.05 -17.34
CA GLU A 544 -33.82 7.76 -17.79
C GLU A 544 -34.20 6.64 -16.82
N ARG A 545 -34.06 6.89 -15.51
CA ARG A 545 -34.52 5.96 -14.48
C ARG A 545 -36.00 5.61 -14.66
N SER A 546 -36.86 6.62 -14.78
CA SER A 546 -38.30 6.41 -14.97
C SER A 546 -38.59 5.59 -16.24
N LYS A 547 -37.90 5.89 -17.35
CA LYS A 547 -38.08 5.18 -18.62
C LYS A 547 -37.68 3.70 -18.53
N ILE A 548 -36.56 3.40 -17.87
CA ILE A 548 -36.07 2.03 -17.66
C ILE A 548 -37.04 1.27 -16.76
N LEU A 549 -37.48 1.86 -15.64
CA LEU A 549 -38.41 1.20 -14.72
C LEU A 549 -39.78 0.92 -15.35
N VAL A 550 -40.28 1.82 -16.20
CA VAL A 550 -41.48 1.55 -17.00
C VAL A 550 -41.27 0.35 -17.93
N GLY A 551 -40.10 0.23 -18.57
CA GLY A 551 -39.76 -0.93 -19.39
C GLY A 551 -39.71 -2.25 -18.61
N LEU A 552 -39.09 -2.25 -17.43
CA LEU A 552 -39.02 -3.45 -16.57
C LEU A 552 -40.40 -3.87 -16.04
N LYS A 553 -41.25 -2.91 -15.68
CA LYS A 553 -42.66 -3.14 -15.32
C LYS A 553 -43.46 -3.70 -16.48
N TRP A 554 -43.28 -3.13 -17.66
CA TRP A 554 -43.96 -3.57 -18.88
C TRP A 554 -43.59 -5.02 -19.25
N MET A 555 -42.35 -5.44 -18.98
CA MET A 555 -41.90 -6.83 -19.12
C MET A 555 -42.44 -7.78 -18.03
N GLY A 556 -43.25 -7.30 -17.09
CA GLY A 556 -43.83 -8.11 -16.02
C GLY A 556 -42.84 -8.52 -14.93
N LEU A 557 -41.63 -7.94 -14.87
CA LEU A 557 -40.56 -8.46 -14.00
C LEU A 557 -40.81 -8.25 -12.50
N PHE A 558 -41.71 -7.34 -12.13
CA PHE A 558 -42.13 -7.12 -10.74
C PHE A 558 -43.52 -7.70 -10.46
N SER A 559 -44.08 -8.45 -11.40
CA SER A 559 -45.43 -8.99 -11.29
C SER A 559 -45.46 -10.31 -10.54
N ASP A 560 -46.67 -10.70 -10.17
CA ASP A 560 -46.97 -11.99 -9.56
C ASP A 560 -47.27 -13.09 -10.59
N GLU A 561 -46.96 -12.84 -11.87
CA GLU A 561 -47.08 -13.84 -12.93
C GLU A 561 -46.01 -14.91 -12.79
N VAL A 562 -46.41 -16.16 -13.03
CA VAL A 562 -45.52 -17.31 -13.00
C VAL A 562 -44.56 -17.22 -14.19
N ALA A 563 -43.26 -17.20 -13.92
CA ALA A 563 -42.24 -17.14 -14.95
C ALA A 563 -42.10 -18.50 -15.64
N ALA A 564 -41.91 -18.49 -16.97
CA ALA A 564 -41.48 -19.67 -17.71
C ALA A 564 -39.99 -19.92 -17.46
N VAL A 565 -39.69 -20.59 -16.34
CA VAL A 565 -38.33 -20.83 -15.86
C VAL A 565 -37.50 -21.63 -16.88
N ARG A 566 -36.30 -21.15 -17.17
CA ARG A 566 -35.30 -21.83 -18.02
C ARG A 566 -34.03 -22.14 -17.23
N ASP A 567 -32.98 -22.52 -17.94
CA ASP A 567 -31.66 -22.92 -17.48
C ASP A 567 -30.86 -21.83 -16.71
N SER A 568 -31.25 -20.55 -16.82
CA SER A 568 -30.62 -19.42 -16.13
C SER A 568 -31.61 -18.28 -15.89
N PRO A 569 -31.37 -17.36 -14.93
CA PRO A 569 -32.16 -16.13 -14.82
C PRO A 569 -32.27 -15.37 -16.15
N LEU A 570 -31.19 -15.40 -16.95
CA LEU A 570 -31.16 -14.81 -18.29
C LEU A 570 -32.01 -15.61 -19.29
N GLY A 571 -31.96 -16.94 -19.26
CA GLY A 571 -32.83 -17.80 -20.06
C GLY A 571 -34.31 -17.61 -19.71
N THR A 572 -34.62 -17.47 -18.42
CA THR A 572 -35.97 -17.19 -17.92
C THR A 572 -36.44 -15.81 -18.39
N LEU A 573 -35.58 -14.80 -18.36
CA LEU A 573 -35.88 -13.46 -18.90
C LEU A 573 -36.13 -13.48 -20.42
N ARG A 574 -35.42 -14.32 -21.18
CA ARG A 574 -35.67 -14.47 -22.62
C ARG A 574 -37.05 -15.05 -22.93
N SER A 575 -37.69 -15.74 -21.98
CA SER A 575 -39.01 -16.33 -22.18
C SER A 575 -40.17 -15.35 -22.09
N THR A 576 -39.97 -14.13 -21.55
CA THR A 576 -41.04 -13.13 -21.37
C THR A 576 -41.26 -12.21 -22.56
N GLY A 577 -40.40 -12.26 -23.59
CA GLY A 577 -40.59 -11.53 -24.83
C GLY A 577 -41.23 -12.40 -25.91
N GLN A 578 -42.26 -11.91 -26.60
CA GLN A 578 -42.58 -12.35 -27.96
C GLN A 578 -41.29 -12.32 -28.78
N ASP A 579 -40.77 -13.49 -29.19
CA ASP A 579 -39.63 -13.69 -30.10
C ASP A 579 -38.65 -12.51 -30.20
N MET A 580 -38.13 -12.05 -29.06
CA MET A 580 -36.91 -11.25 -29.07
C MET A 580 -35.77 -12.24 -29.22
N GLN A 581 -35.47 -12.61 -30.47
CA GLN A 581 -34.14 -13.08 -30.83
C GLN A 581 -33.15 -11.97 -30.43
N LEU A 582 -32.64 -12.04 -29.20
CA LEU A 582 -31.44 -11.31 -28.87
C LEU A 582 -30.39 -11.79 -29.87
N PRO A 583 -29.77 -10.88 -30.66
CA PRO A 583 -28.74 -11.29 -31.58
C PRO A 583 -27.67 -12.03 -30.79
N GLY A 584 -27.22 -13.17 -31.31
CA GLY A 584 -26.22 -13.98 -30.62
C GLY A 584 -25.00 -13.11 -30.33
N ARG A 585 -24.36 -13.26 -29.18
CA ARG A 585 -23.11 -12.54 -28.91
C ARG A 585 -21.97 -13.55 -28.86
N THR A 586 -20.86 -13.20 -29.47
CA THR A 586 -19.61 -13.95 -29.35
C THR A 586 -18.59 -13.11 -28.61
N SER A 587 -17.71 -13.77 -27.85
CA SER A 587 -16.54 -13.16 -27.23
C SER A 587 -15.36 -14.07 -27.55
N ALA A 588 -14.47 -13.61 -28.42
CA ALA A 588 -13.42 -14.44 -29.01
C ALA A 588 -12.02 -13.86 -28.73
N LEU A 589 -11.08 -14.73 -28.36
CA LEU A 589 -9.65 -14.41 -28.22
C LEU A 589 -8.87 -15.24 -29.23
N GLU A 590 -8.20 -14.57 -30.15
CA GLU A 590 -7.20 -15.17 -31.05
C GLU A 590 -5.81 -14.69 -30.62
N LEU A 591 -4.92 -15.63 -30.30
CA LEU A 591 -3.58 -15.33 -29.82
C LEU A 591 -2.57 -16.29 -30.46
N PHE A 592 -1.52 -15.72 -31.05
CA PHE A 592 -0.41 -16.47 -31.63
C PHE A 592 0.83 -16.43 -30.74
N GLY A 593 1.64 -17.49 -30.81
CA GLY A 593 2.96 -17.50 -30.18
C GLY A 593 3.95 -16.64 -30.96
N GLU A 594 4.92 -16.08 -30.25
CA GLU A 594 5.99 -15.27 -30.84
C GLU A 594 7.20 -16.17 -31.15
N PRO A 595 7.72 -16.22 -32.40
CA PRO A 595 8.93 -16.98 -32.70
C PRO A 595 10.11 -16.50 -31.84
N GLY A 596 10.71 -17.40 -31.07
CA GLY A 596 11.76 -17.07 -30.09
C GLY A 596 11.26 -16.45 -28.78
N GLY A 597 9.96 -16.18 -28.67
CA GLY A 597 9.30 -15.67 -27.46
C GLY A 597 8.38 -16.71 -26.81
N TYR A 598 7.30 -16.24 -26.17
CA TYR A 598 6.34 -17.11 -25.51
C TYR A 598 5.34 -17.73 -26.48
N SER A 599 4.99 -19.00 -26.25
CA SER A 599 3.81 -19.58 -26.91
C SER A 599 2.55 -18.87 -26.43
N ALA A 600 1.50 -18.83 -27.26
CA ALA A 600 0.21 -18.25 -26.89
C ALA A 600 -0.32 -18.82 -25.56
N MET A 601 -0.15 -20.13 -25.35
CA MET A 601 -0.54 -20.82 -24.11
C MET A 601 0.29 -20.39 -22.89
N ALA A 602 1.62 -20.31 -23.03
CA ALA A 602 2.47 -19.86 -21.93
C ALA A 602 2.16 -18.40 -21.57
N LYS A 603 1.96 -17.54 -22.58
CA LYS A 603 1.62 -16.13 -22.42
C LYS A 603 0.26 -15.96 -21.72
N SER A 604 -0.79 -16.59 -22.21
CA SER A 604 -2.15 -16.42 -21.70
C SER A 604 -2.30 -16.93 -20.26
N VAL A 605 -1.65 -18.03 -19.89
CA VAL A 605 -1.73 -18.59 -18.53
C VAL A 605 -0.74 -17.91 -17.58
N GLY A 606 0.51 -17.73 -18.01
CA GLY A 606 1.56 -17.24 -17.13
C GLY A 606 1.43 -15.76 -16.81
N LEU A 607 1.10 -14.92 -17.80
CA LEU A 607 0.92 -13.48 -17.56
C LEU A 607 -0.31 -13.21 -16.70
N THR A 608 -1.44 -13.88 -16.96
CA THR A 608 -2.65 -13.70 -16.13
C THR A 608 -2.42 -14.15 -14.68
N CYS A 609 -1.64 -15.22 -14.48
CA CYS A 609 -1.18 -15.65 -13.16
C CYS A 609 -0.30 -14.58 -12.50
N GLY A 610 0.71 -14.07 -13.20
CA GLY A 610 1.59 -13.01 -12.70
C GLY A 610 0.83 -11.72 -12.35
N ILE A 611 -0.16 -11.33 -13.16
CA ILE A 611 -1.04 -10.19 -12.92
C ILE A 611 -1.83 -10.37 -11.62
N ALA A 612 -2.47 -11.53 -11.42
CA ALA A 612 -3.24 -11.81 -10.22
C ALA A 612 -2.37 -11.81 -8.96
N ILE A 613 -1.15 -12.36 -9.05
CA ILE A 613 -0.17 -12.35 -7.96
C ILE A 613 0.26 -10.92 -7.62
N GLN A 614 0.59 -10.11 -8.63
CA GLN A 614 1.01 -8.73 -8.38
C GLN A 614 -0.13 -7.92 -7.76
N LEU A 615 -1.38 -8.08 -8.22
CA LEU A 615 -2.54 -7.44 -7.59
C LEU A 615 -2.69 -7.83 -6.11
N LEU A 616 -2.45 -9.10 -5.77
CA LEU A 616 -2.46 -9.55 -4.38
C LEU A 616 -1.30 -8.95 -3.57
N LEU A 617 -0.10 -8.86 -4.13
CA LEU A 617 1.08 -8.26 -3.48
C LEU A 617 0.98 -6.73 -3.33
N ASP A 618 0.22 -6.08 -4.22
CA ASP A 618 -0.12 -4.66 -4.20
C ASP A 618 -1.26 -4.33 -3.21
N ASP A 619 -1.77 -5.33 -2.47
CA ASP A 619 -2.90 -5.21 -1.53
C ASP A 619 -4.23 -4.77 -2.19
N GLU A 620 -4.48 -5.18 -3.45
CA GLU A 620 -5.73 -4.87 -4.17
C GLU A 620 -6.97 -5.36 -3.37
N PRO A 621 -7.96 -4.50 -3.04
CA PRO A 621 -9.01 -4.80 -2.05
C PRO A 621 -9.87 -6.05 -2.36
N ALA A 622 -10.11 -6.33 -3.64
CA ALA A 622 -10.88 -7.49 -4.06
C ALA A 622 -10.08 -8.81 -4.00
N SER A 623 -8.76 -8.71 -4.11
CA SER A 623 -7.83 -9.85 -4.12
C SER A 623 -7.35 -10.20 -2.71
N ASN A 624 -7.30 -9.21 -1.80
CA ASN A 624 -6.75 -9.36 -0.44
C ASN A 624 -7.77 -9.87 0.61
N LYS A 625 -8.79 -10.63 0.18
CA LYS A 625 -9.77 -11.22 1.10
C LYS A 625 -9.29 -12.60 1.57
N PRO A 626 -9.44 -12.97 2.85
CA PRO A 626 -9.09 -14.31 3.31
C PRO A 626 -10.08 -15.35 2.75
N GLY A 627 -9.58 -16.51 2.33
CA GLY A 627 -10.38 -17.64 1.86
C GLY A 627 -9.88 -18.25 0.55
N VAL A 628 -10.60 -19.27 0.06
CA VAL A 628 -10.40 -19.82 -1.29
C VAL A 628 -11.21 -18.96 -2.26
N ILE A 629 -10.51 -18.23 -3.12
CA ILE A 629 -11.10 -17.23 -4.01
C ILE A 629 -10.88 -17.64 -5.46
N ALA A 630 -11.93 -17.50 -6.26
CA ALA A 630 -11.90 -17.68 -7.71
C ALA A 630 -12.41 -16.41 -8.41
N PRO A 631 -11.98 -16.14 -9.66
CA PRO A 631 -12.36 -14.94 -10.41
C PRO A 631 -13.79 -15.04 -10.96
N TYR A 632 -14.78 -14.97 -10.06
CA TYR A 632 -16.22 -15.04 -10.39
C TYR A 632 -16.97 -13.73 -10.18
N SER A 633 -16.30 -12.71 -9.67
CA SER A 633 -16.88 -11.39 -9.38
C SER A 633 -16.21 -10.32 -10.24
N ARG A 634 -16.95 -9.26 -10.57
CA ARG A 634 -16.40 -8.16 -11.39
C ARG A 634 -15.23 -7.48 -10.69
N GLU A 635 -15.33 -7.35 -9.38
CA GLU A 635 -14.32 -6.72 -8.53
C GLU A 635 -12.97 -7.43 -8.63
N ILE A 636 -12.95 -8.75 -8.85
CA ILE A 636 -11.73 -9.53 -9.08
C ILE A 636 -11.36 -9.55 -10.57
N CYS A 637 -12.35 -9.73 -11.45
CA CYS A 637 -12.10 -9.92 -12.88
C CYS A 637 -11.68 -8.65 -13.61
N ASP A 638 -12.23 -7.49 -13.28
CA ASP A 638 -11.96 -6.25 -14.01
C ASP A 638 -10.50 -5.78 -13.88
N PRO A 639 -9.88 -5.74 -12.68
CA PRO A 639 -8.46 -5.39 -12.55
C PRO A 639 -7.54 -6.35 -13.32
N ILE A 640 -7.84 -7.66 -13.30
CA ILE A 640 -7.10 -8.68 -14.05
C ILE A 640 -7.27 -8.46 -15.55
N ARG A 641 -8.51 -8.26 -16.02
CA ARG A 641 -8.84 -8.04 -17.43
C ARG A 641 -8.15 -6.80 -17.97
N VAL A 642 -8.21 -5.67 -17.26
CA VAL A 642 -7.57 -4.41 -17.69
C VAL A 642 -6.06 -4.59 -17.86
N ARG A 643 -5.39 -5.24 -16.90
CA ARG A 643 -3.95 -5.52 -17.00
C ARG A 643 -3.63 -6.55 -18.09
N ALA A 644 -4.47 -7.57 -18.28
CA ALA A 644 -4.28 -8.59 -19.32
C ALA A 644 -4.46 -8.02 -20.74
N GLU A 645 -5.44 -7.13 -20.94
CA GLU A 645 -5.65 -6.43 -22.21
C GLU A 645 -4.45 -5.55 -22.58
N ALA A 646 -3.80 -4.92 -21.59
CA ALA A 646 -2.57 -4.14 -21.79
C ALA A 646 -1.38 -5.01 -22.24
N GLU A 647 -1.37 -6.31 -21.89
CA GLU A 647 -0.39 -7.30 -22.36
C GLU A 647 -0.80 -7.96 -23.70
N GLY A 648 -1.87 -7.47 -24.33
CA GLY A 648 -2.39 -7.99 -25.60
C GLY A 648 -3.26 -9.24 -25.47
N ILE A 649 -3.73 -9.58 -24.27
CA ILE A 649 -4.66 -10.69 -24.03
C ILE A 649 -6.07 -10.11 -23.90
N LYS A 650 -6.79 -10.04 -25.02
CA LYS A 650 -8.10 -9.39 -25.10
C LYS A 650 -9.12 -10.26 -25.83
N LEU A 651 -10.30 -10.41 -25.24
CA LEU A 651 -11.47 -10.95 -25.95
C LEU A 651 -12.16 -9.82 -26.72
N VAL A 652 -12.56 -10.11 -27.96
CA VAL A 652 -13.31 -9.21 -28.84
C VAL A 652 -14.76 -9.65 -28.85
N GLU A 653 -15.66 -8.74 -28.53
CA GLU A 653 -17.11 -8.99 -28.52
C GLU A 653 -17.74 -8.62 -29.88
N HIS A 654 -18.53 -9.52 -30.44
CA HIS A 654 -19.35 -9.27 -31.64
C HIS A 654 -20.81 -9.62 -31.38
N THR A 655 -21.69 -8.91 -32.09
CA THR A 655 -23.13 -9.22 -32.16
C THR A 655 -23.38 -9.90 -33.51
N LEU A 656 -23.89 -11.13 -33.46
CA LEU A 656 -24.21 -12.03 -34.57
C LEU A 656 -25.49 -11.60 -35.30
#